data_AF-A0A0L0UXA1-F1
#
_entry.id   AF-A0A0L0UXA1-F1
#
_cell.length_a   1.000
_cell.length_b   1.000
_cell.length_c   1.000
_cell.angle_alpha   90.00
_cell.angle_beta   90.00
_cell.angle_gamma   90.00
#
_symmetry.space_group_name_H-M   'P 1'
#
loop_
_entity.id
_entity.type
_entity.pdbx_description
1 polymer ?
#
loop_
_entity_poly.entity_id
_entity_poly.type
_entity_poly.pdbx_seq_one_letter_code
_entity_poly.pdbx_strand_id
1 'polypeptide(L)'
;MVEYDVESYLYYPLEHEYTEAAISFQALKAEDFARVRAVQELTSELPIVIFLALLEKQEDGFVEPDYSGTGIDDYERRGSDPYVLDDVSDTSYSVKSLRALDGTAISSNFDFEMDMCVEEDPFSELEVAQEDYQAYHGNWGPTATHWSRRAALVVVPHESLGEYMTSCSSRNRENVNSALCYLSKASSLTSARISMLDAMAKLCEHQSTSYLYPETLNDILKVALQNSHSKLFKLAQARQSGQLPVAFFDWAKKWLYTLSDVDRAEKYQTWIPSLIQKYPCVADRVEIIEKLLTAPGDVALPNSGVTSTPWAQCLTRECVTKLLETTKIPSAAEGSAIVSAIFNLKETWMATSTHLSSIFDRFPQGEAIAFSLGLISQLNILRKAASFPISDTTELCRKLSSRVFDDKRTPSDIITGATDSWRHASTLIVTPQAVVQFACDLNDLSNANNLLEPFIQQIDLHCAKFSADDMREFWIPLLRKLIPALASRSVLLNTPFYQQLARQLLKHLYEDVIVPCPHEGINPVTPQVECSCTDCKALNLFLQTGSQKVARFKVDNEATHHQIHLMKEFKIPCNNELVQVEYSSRQKLLVTKIYTLEEEIENWKEYQHQHYVNFTDDIHEEHLETLLGSQNAARVRSLAGLGEAAAV
;
A
#
# COMPACT_ATOMS: atom_id res chain seq x y z
N MET A 1 -15.16 49.75 36.15
CA MET A 1 -15.06 48.28 36.20
C MET A 1 -13.68 47.97 35.68
N VAL A 2 -12.79 47.48 36.54
CA VAL A 2 -11.49 46.98 36.13
C VAL A 2 -11.81 45.70 35.33
N GLU A 3 -11.56 45.72 34.02
CA GLU A 3 -11.48 44.48 33.24
C GLU A 3 -10.31 43.70 33.85
N TYR A 4 -10.63 42.70 34.68
CA TYR A 4 -9.67 41.64 34.97
C TYR A 4 -9.48 40.91 33.65
N ASP A 5 -8.26 40.95 33.13
CA ASP A 5 -7.86 40.07 32.04
C ASP A 5 -8.09 38.65 32.54
N VAL A 6 -9.06 37.94 31.94
CA VAL A 6 -9.43 36.61 32.41
C VAL A 6 -8.27 35.69 32.04
N GLU A 7 -7.53 35.21 33.04
CA GLU A 7 -6.42 34.29 32.86
C GLU A 7 -6.84 33.10 31.97
N SER A 8 -6.04 32.82 30.94
CA SER A 8 -6.39 31.82 29.93
C SER A 8 -6.25 30.38 30.44
N TYR A 9 -5.50 30.16 31.52
CA TYR A 9 -5.37 28.91 32.28
C TYR A 9 -4.62 29.20 33.59
N LEU A 10 -4.62 28.26 34.54
CA LEU A 10 -3.93 28.41 35.82
C LEU A 10 -3.27 27.09 36.26
N TYR A 11 -2.04 27.17 36.77
CA TYR A 11 -1.34 26.07 37.44
C TYR A 11 -1.39 26.24 38.96
N TYR A 12 -1.90 25.23 39.64
CA TYR A 12 -1.94 25.15 41.10
C TYR A 12 -1.02 24.01 41.57
N PRO A 13 0.15 24.33 42.17
CA PRO A 13 1.10 23.33 42.64
C PRO A 13 0.49 22.37 43.68
N LEU A 14 0.83 21.09 43.58
CA LEU A 14 0.45 20.03 44.50
C LEU A 14 1.62 19.76 45.45
N GLU A 15 1.32 19.42 46.70
CA GLU A 15 2.34 19.40 47.75
C GLU A 15 3.27 18.19 47.68
N HIS A 16 2.76 17.05 47.24
CA HIS A 16 3.57 15.84 47.21
C HIS A 16 4.30 15.64 45.89
N GLU A 17 5.40 14.89 45.98
CA GLU A 17 6.13 14.42 44.81
C GLU A 17 5.44 13.24 44.13
N TYR A 18 5.42 13.29 42.80
CA TYR A 18 4.88 12.28 41.90
C TYR A 18 5.83 12.05 40.72
N THR A 19 5.83 10.84 40.19
CA THR A 19 6.57 10.51 38.96
C THR A 19 5.66 10.60 37.74
N GLU A 20 6.28 10.75 36.56
CA GLU A 20 5.56 10.85 35.28
C GLU A 20 4.61 9.68 35.03
N ALA A 21 5.01 8.46 35.39
CA ALA A 21 4.23 7.24 35.18
C ALA A 21 3.12 7.03 36.24
N ALA A 22 3.23 7.70 37.40
CA ALA A 22 2.34 7.48 38.54
C ALA A 22 1.30 8.60 38.72
N ILE A 23 1.41 9.75 38.04
CA ILE A 23 0.48 10.85 38.25
C ILE A 23 -0.88 10.58 37.57
N SER A 24 -1.88 10.23 38.39
CA SER A 24 -3.28 10.05 38.02
C SER A 24 -4.16 10.37 39.22
N PHE A 25 -5.45 10.65 39.00
CA PHE A 25 -6.35 11.01 40.11
C PHE A 25 -6.40 9.97 41.22
N GLN A 26 -6.33 8.67 40.88
CA GLN A 26 -6.35 7.57 41.86
C GLN A 26 -5.04 7.40 42.64
N ALA A 27 -3.95 7.95 42.11
CA ALA A 27 -2.62 7.85 42.71
C ALA A 27 -2.24 9.08 43.56
N LEU A 28 -3.08 10.12 43.57
CA LEU A 28 -2.86 11.31 44.39
C LEU A 28 -2.89 10.95 45.88
N LYS A 29 -1.94 11.50 46.63
CA LYS A 29 -1.87 11.37 48.09
C LYS A 29 -2.95 12.24 48.73
N ALA A 30 -3.27 11.95 50.00
CA ALA A 30 -4.51 12.37 50.66
C ALA A 30 -4.91 13.85 50.47
N GLU A 31 -3.99 14.77 50.72
CA GLU A 31 -4.27 16.21 50.63
C GLU A 31 -4.46 16.70 49.19
N ASP A 32 -3.55 16.34 48.29
CA ASP A 32 -3.65 16.67 46.87
C ASP A 32 -4.92 16.07 46.25
N PHE A 33 -5.26 14.85 46.64
CA PHE A 33 -6.48 14.17 46.21
C PHE A 33 -7.74 14.94 46.63
N ALA A 34 -7.78 15.41 47.89
CA ALA A 34 -8.91 16.20 48.38
C ALA A 34 -9.05 17.52 47.61
N ARG A 35 -7.92 18.20 47.33
CA ARG A 35 -7.88 19.45 46.55
C ARG A 35 -8.36 19.24 45.12
N VAL A 36 -7.80 18.26 44.41
CA VAL A 36 -8.18 17.96 43.02
C VAL A 36 -9.63 17.48 42.93
N ARG A 37 -10.10 16.68 43.89
CA ARG A 37 -11.51 16.26 43.94
C ARG A 37 -12.46 17.44 44.10
N ALA A 38 -12.15 18.39 44.98
CA ALA A 38 -12.98 19.57 45.19
C ALA A 38 -13.15 20.38 43.88
N VAL A 39 -12.05 20.59 43.13
CA VAL A 39 -12.12 21.27 41.82
C VAL A 39 -12.82 20.40 40.77
N GLN A 40 -12.61 19.08 40.81
CA GLN A 40 -13.30 18.15 39.91
C GLN A 40 -14.83 18.25 40.05
N GLU A 41 -15.35 18.34 41.27
CA GLU A 41 -16.79 18.52 41.52
C GLU A 41 -17.32 19.82 40.89
N LEU A 42 -16.53 20.90 40.92
CA LEU A 42 -16.87 22.18 40.31
C LEU A 42 -16.91 22.16 38.77
N THR A 43 -16.23 21.20 38.11
CA THR A 43 -16.29 21.06 36.63
C THR A 43 -17.70 20.72 36.11
N SER A 44 -18.58 20.24 36.99
CA SER A 44 -19.99 20.00 36.65
C SER A 44 -20.86 21.27 36.64
N GLU A 45 -20.41 22.33 37.33
CA GLU A 45 -21.14 23.59 37.52
C GLU A 45 -20.51 24.76 36.73
N LEU A 46 -19.19 24.73 36.55
CA LEU A 46 -18.41 25.78 35.89
C LEU A 46 -17.87 25.33 34.53
N PRO A 47 -17.73 26.24 33.55
CA PRO A 47 -17.22 25.92 32.22
C PRO A 47 -15.69 25.78 32.20
N ILE A 48 -15.17 24.87 33.01
CA ILE A 48 -13.73 24.60 33.17
C ILE A 48 -13.44 23.12 32.96
N VAL A 49 -12.24 22.84 32.45
CA VAL A 49 -11.64 21.49 32.40
C VAL A 49 -10.35 21.49 33.21
N ILE A 50 -10.04 20.35 33.83
CA ILE A 50 -8.84 20.21 34.65
C ILE A 50 -7.94 19.06 34.19
N PHE A 51 -6.63 19.26 34.40
CA PHE A 51 -5.59 18.30 34.05
C PHE A 51 -4.58 18.17 35.18
N LEU A 52 -3.75 17.12 35.13
CA LEU A 52 -2.58 16.97 36.00
C LEU A 52 -1.33 17.22 35.17
N ALA A 53 -0.50 18.14 35.62
CA ALA A 53 0.78 18.45 35.02
C ALA A 53 1.93 18.02 35.95
N LEU A 54 3.04 17.59 35.34
CA LEU A 54 4.33 17.47 36.00
C LEU A 54 5.22 18.57 35.42
N LEU A 55 5.47 19.58 36.24
CA LEU A 55 6.33 20.72 35.93
C LEU A 55 7.78 20.33 36.21
N GLU A 56 8.70 20.83 35.38
CA GLU A 56 10.13 20.58 35.50
C GLU A 56 10.89 21.88 35.32
N LYS A 57 11.76 22.17 36.29
CA LYS A 57 12.79 23.21 36.23
C LYS A 57 14.11 22.52 35.92
N GLN A 58 14.80 22.97 34.89
CA GLN A 58 16.15 22.54 34.55
C GLN A 58 17.13 23.68 34.81
N GLU A 59 18.17 23.42 35.58
CA GLU A 59 19.27 24.35 35.85
C GLU A 59 20.59 23.73 35.39
N ASP A 60 21.28 24.44 34.49
CA ASP A 60 22.58 24.04 33.98
C ASP A 60 23.64 24.96 34.58
N GLY A 61 24.68 24.42 35.21
CA GLY A 61 25.67 25.24 35.89
C GLY A 61 27.04 24.59 36.05
N PHE A 62 27.99 25.42 36.46
CA PHE A 62 29.32 24.95 36.85
C PHE A 62 29.29 24.40 38.27
N VAL A 63 30.03 23.31 38.48
CA VAL A 63 30.21 22.72 39.81
C VAL A 63 31.54 23.18 40.37
N GLU A 64 31.57 23.57 41.64
CA GLU A 64 32.83 23.91 42.30
C GLU A 64 33.71 22.64 42.37
N PRO A 65 34.94 22.66 41.83
CA PRO A 65 35.84 21.52 41.98
C PRO A 65 36.24 21.42 43.46
N ASP A 66 36.02 20.26 44.07
CA ASP A 66 36.36 20.05 45.47
C ASP A 66 37.90 20.04 45.65
N TYR A 67 38.48 21.21 45.89
CA TYR A 67 39.93 21.38 46.09
C TYR A 67 40.36 21.06 47.53
N SER A 68 39.49 20.45 48.35
CA SER A 68 39.75 20.16 49.76
C SER A 68 40.62 18.90 50.00
N GLY A 69 41.84 18.94 49.47
CA GLY A 69 43.00 18.45 50.22
C GLY A 69 43.33 16.94 50.18
N THR A 70 44.54 16.68 49.67
CA THR A 70 45.35 15.45 49.75
C THR A 70 44.93 14.33 48.81
N GLY A 71 45.64 14.23 47.68
CA GLY A 71 45.49 13.17 46.72
C GLY A 71 45.65 11.79 47.36
N ILE A 72 44.54 11.07 47.41
CA ILE A 72 44.34 9.63 47.32
C ILE A 72 42.81 9.47 47.24
N ASP A 73 42.35 8.86 46.13
CA ASP A 73 40.99 8.34 45.88
C ASP A 73 39.87 9.31 45.42
N ASP A 74 39.98 9.83 44.19
CA ASP A 74 38.87 10.40 43.39
C ASP A 74 37.85 9.32 42.90
N TYR A 75 37.86 8.11 43.47
CA TYR A 75 37.03 7.00 43.02
C TYR A 75 36.16 6.40 44.13
N GLU A 76 35.50 7.21 44.98
CA GLU A 76 34.31 6.78 45.72
C GLU A 76 33.74 7.91 46.62
N ARG A 77 33.08 8.92 46.04
CA ARG A 77 32.07 9.67 46.82
C ARG A 77 30.88 8.76 47.00
N ARG A 78 30.80 8.14 48.18
CA ARG A 78 29.73 7.26 48.63
C ARG A 78 28.59 8.10 49.21
N GLY A 79 27.92 8.89 48.37
CA GLY A 79 26.79 9.73 48.77
C GLY A 79 25.90 10.02 47.57
N SER A 80 24.59 9.82 47.72
CA SER A 80 23.56 10.00 46.68
C SER A 80 23.13 11.46 46.49
N ASP A 81 23.89 12.40 47.05
CA ASP A 81 23.49 13.81 47.11
C ASP A 81 23.99 14.56 45.86
N PRO A 82 23.15 15.37 45.21
CA PRO A 82 23.50 16.16 44.04
C PRO A 82 24.69 17.12 44.28
N TYR A 83 25.51 17.39 43.27
CA TYR A 83 26.56 18.40 43.28
C TYR A 83 25.97 19.80 43.34
N VAL A 84 26.41 20.66 44.26
CA VAL A 84 25.94 22.05 44.32
C VAL A 84 26.45 22.84 43.11
N LEU A 85 25.54 23.52 42.41
CA LEU A 85 25.89 24.46 41.34
C LEU A 85 26.45 25.74 41.95
N ASP A 86 27.68 26.11 41.58
CA ASP A 86 28.34 27.34 42.01
C ASP A 86 27.82 28.56 41.23
N ASP A 87 27.64 28.37 39.91
CA ASP A 87 27.06 29.38 39.02
C ASP A 87 26.07 28.72 38.05
N VAL A 88 24.82 29.18 38.08
CA VAL A 88 23.75 28.71 37.19
C VAL A 88 23.85 29.49 35.89
N SER A 89 24.26 28.80 34.82
CA SER A 89 24.46 29.37 33.50
C SER A 89 23.18 29.49 32.68
N ASP A 90 22.24 28.57 32.85
CA ASP A 90 20.95 28.57 32.16
C ASP A 90 19.86 27.99 33.07
N THR A 91 18.63 28.48 32.91
CA THR A 91 17.46 27.99 33.63
C THR A 91 16.29 27.92 32.66
N SER A 92 15.65 26.75 32.56
CA SER A 92 14.48 26.57 31.73
C SER A 92 13.35 25.88 32.48
N TYR A 93 12.12 26.25 32.10
CA TYR A 93 10.89 25.77 32.71
C TYR A 93 10.04 25.07 31.67
N SER A 94 9.56 23.88 31.99
CA SER A 94 8.73 23.10 31.08
C SER A 94 7.65 22.31 31.80
N VAL A 95 6.57 22.03 31.08
CA VAL A 95 5.65 20.97 31.46
C VAL A 95 6.18 19.68 30.87
N LYS A 96 6.79 18.85 31.71
CA LYS A 96 7.35 17.55 31.33
C LYS A 96 6.25 16.61 30.84
N SER A 97 5.13 16.56 31.56
CA SER A 97 4.00 15.69 31.24
C SER A 97 2.66 16.34 31.59
N LEU A 98 1.68 16.27 30.69
CA LEU A 98 0.30 16.68 30.90
C LEU A 98 -0.63 15.48 30.71
N ARG A 99 -1.44 15.20 31.72
CA ARG A 99 -2.35 14.05 31.75
C ARG A 99 -3.78 14.45 32.11
N ALA A 100 -4.73 13.72 31.55
CA ALA A 100 -6.11 13.73 32.02
C ALA A 100 -6.20 13.08 33.42
N LEU A 101 -7.30 13.30 34.12
CA LEU A 101 -7.52 12.73 35.45
C LEU A 101 -7.53 11.19 35.47
N ASP A 102 -7.90 10.55 34.35
CA ASP A 102 -7.85 9.10 34.17
C ASP A 102 -6.44 8.55 33.89
N GLY A 103 -5.42 9.42 33.83
CA GLY A 103 -4.03 9.08 33.53
C GLY A 103 -3.66 9.11 32.05
N THR A 104 -4.61 9.35 31.14
CA THR A 104 -4.35 9.47 29.71
C THR A 104 -3.35 10.59 29.44
N ALA A 105 -2.23 10.28 28.77
CA ALA A 105 -1.26 11.27 28.35
C ALA A 105 -1.84 12.16 27.24
N ILE A 106 -1.78 13.47 27.43
CA ILE A 106 -2.28 14.48 26.49
C ILE A 106 -1.11 15.11 25.74
N SER A 107 -0.08 15.53 26.47
CA SER A 107 1.07 16.24 25.93
C SER A 107 2.30 16.04 26.80
N SER A 108 3.48 16.29 26.26
CA SER A 108 4.76 16.24 26.99
C SER A 108 5.75 17.28 26.44
N ASN A 109 6.65 17.74 27.30
CA ASN A 109 7.77 18.62 26.95
C ASN A 109 7.37 19.89 26.18
N PHE A 110 6.52 20.72 26.79
CA PHE A 110 6.17 22.05 26.27
C PHE A 110 6.49 23.15 27.29
N ASP A 111 6.44 24.41 26.86
CA ASP A 111 6.83 25.55 27.71
C ASP A 111 5.92 25.70 28.94
N PHE A 112 6.52 25.96 30.11
CA PHE A 112 5.79 26.31 31.33
C PHE A 112 5.96 27.81 31.62
N GLU A 113 4.85 28.54 31.64
CA GLU A 113 4.82 29.97 31.95
C GLU A 113 4.59 30.17 33.45
N MET A 114 5.63 30.60 34.17
CA MET A 114 5.57 30.82 35.63
C MET A 114 4.51 31.84 36.03
N ASP A 115 4.26 32.87 35.20
CA ASP A 115 3.24 33.90 35.44
C ASP A 115 1.82 33.33 35.54
N MET A 116 1.60 32.12 35.01
CA MET A 116 0.32 31.41 35.04
C MET A 116 0.21 30.45 36.25
N CYS A 117 1.13 30.55 37.21
CA CYS A 117 1.16 29.77 38.44
C CYS A 117 0.63 30.58 39.63
N VAL A 118 -0.08 29.93 40.54
CA VAL A 118 -0.58 30.58 41.79
C VAL A 118 0.55 30.93 42.75
N GLU A 119 1.66 30.18 42.70
CA GLU A 119 2.86 30.40 43.51
C GLU A 119 3.94 31.10 42.68
N GLU A 120 4.61 32.11 43.24
CA GLU A 120 5.70 32.85 42.56
C GLU A 120 6.86 31.95 42.14
N ASP A 121 7.25 31.00 43.00
CA ASP A 121 8.23 29.96 42.68
C ASP A 121 7.75 28.58 43.18
N PRO A 122 7.10 27.79 42.30
CA PRO A 122 6.59 26.47 42.66
C PRO A 122 7.70 25.41 42.85
N PHE A 123 8.97 25.76 42.57
CA PHE A 123 10.12 24.88 42.73
C PHE A 123 10.97 25.22 43.96
N SER A 124 10.57 26.23 44.73
CA SER A 124 11.24 26.59 45.97
C SER A 124 11.26 25.42 46.96
N GLU A 125 12.41 25.22 47.61
CA GLU A 125 12.63 24.17 48.63
C GLU A 125 12.46 22.72 48.13
N LEU A 126 12.45 22.47 46.81
CA LEU A 126 12.42 21.11 46.25
C LEU A 126 13.82 20.50 46.17
N GLU A 127 13.89 19.19 46.44
CA GLU A 127 15.09 18.40 46.19
C GLU A 127 15.28 18.18 44.68
N VAL A 128 16.55 18.03 44.27
CA VAL A 128 16.90 17.71 42.88
C VAL A 128 16.42 16.29 42.57
N ALA A 129 15.44 16.19 41.68
CA ALA A 129 14.83 14.92 41.31
C ALA A 129 15.73 14.07 40.39
N GLN A 130 16.61 14.73 39.63
CA GLN A 130 17.58 14.08 38.75
C GLN A 130 18.78 15.01 38.56
N GLU A 131 19.97 14.43 38.46
CA GLU A 131 21.20 15.14 38.13
C GLU A 131 21.93 14.41 36.99
N ASP A 132 22.53 15.18 36.09
CA ASP A 132 23.51 14.70 35.11
C ASP A 132 24.81 15.48 35.33
N TYR A 133 25.84 14.77 35.79
CA TYR A 133 27.13 15.35 36.09
C TYR A 133 28.14 15.03 34.99
N GLN A 134 28.74 16.08 34.44
CA GLN A 134 29.83 15.96 33.48
C GLN A 134 31.14 16.35 34.16
N ALA A 135 32.00 15.35 34.31
CA ALA A 135 33.35 15.53 34.82
C ALA A 135 34.19 16.42 33.89
N TYR A 136 35.31 16.90 34.42
CA TYR A 136 36.24 17.77 33.71
C TYR A 136 36.66 17.22 32.33
N HIS A 137 36.41 17.97 31.26
CA HIS A 137 36.79 17.64 29.88
C HIS A 137 37.73 18.70 29.28
N GLY A 138 39.03 18.58 29.57
CA GLY A 138 40.06 19.37 28.88
C GLY A 138 40.17 20.80 29.38
N ASN A 139 39.59 21.78 28.68
CA ASN A 139 39.64 23.20 29.07
C ASN A 139 38.37 23.70 29.80
N TRP A 140 37.36 22.84 29.94
CA TRP A 140 36.09 23.17 30.58
C TRP A 140 36.03 22.54 31.96
N GLY A 141 35.64 23.33 32.96
CA GLY A 141 35.38 22.87 34.33
C GLY A 141 34.23 21.85 34.37
N PRO A 142 34.06 21.13 35.49
CA PRO A 142 32.92 20.22 35.65
C PRO A 142 31.61 21.00 35.62
N THR A 143 30.59 20.41 35.02
CA THR A 143 29.24 20.98 34.93
C THR A 143 28.22 19.96 35.39
N ALA A 144 27.11 20.42 35.97
CA ALA A 144 25.97 19.58 36.27
C ALA A 144 24.69 20.21 35.75
N THR A 145 23.76 19.35 35.38
CA THR A 145 22.38 19.71 35.08
C THR A 145 21.49 19.16 36.19
N HIS A 146 20.75 20.04 36.86
CA HIS A 146 19.78 19.69 37.89
C HIS A 146 18.36 19.77 37.33
N TRP A 147 17.55 18.76 37.61
CA TRP A 147 16.12 18.79 37.32
C TRP A 147 15.31 18.68 38.61
N SER A 148 14.50 19.69 38.88
CA SER A 148 13.53 19.72 39.99
C SER A 148 12.12 19.57 39.45
N ARG A 149 11.26 18.81 40.14
CA ARG A 149 9.93 18.43 39.63
C ARG A 149 8.82 18.73 40.62
N ARG A 150 7.74 19.35 40.14
CA ARG A 150 6.55 19.68 40.92
C ARG A 150 5.31 19.20 40.19
N ALA A 151 4.43 18.47 40.85
CA ALA A 151 3.12 18.19 40.28
C ALA A 151 2.22 19.41 40.43
N ALA A 152 1.32 19.65 39.48
CA ALA A 152 0.36 20.74 39.53
C ALA A 152 -0.99 20.31 38.97
N LEU A 153 -2.07 20.86 39.53
CA LEU A 153 -3.39 20.86 38.94
C LEU A 153 -3.47 22.00 37.93
N VAL A 154 -3.86 21.71 36.70
CA VAL A 154 -4.12 22.74 35.68
C VAL A 154 -5.62 22.97 35.61
N VAL A 155 -6.05 24.23 35.65
CA VAL A 155 -7.44 24.63 35.44
C VAL A 155 -7.53 25.48 34.18
N VAL A 156 -8.37 25.06 33.23
CA VAL A 156 -8.48 25.70 31.91
C VAL A 156 -9.95 26.03 31.63
N PRO A 157 -10.31 27.31 31.47
CA PRO A 157 -11.62 27.69 30.97
C PRO A 157 -11.91 27.08 29.58
N HIS A 158 -13.14 26.65 29.34
CA HIS A 158 -13.53 26.04 28.07
C HIS A 158 -13.29 26.94 26.86
N GLU A 159 -13.38 28.26 27.02
CA GLU A 159 -13.12 29.24 25.96
C GLU A 159 -11.64 29.31 25.54
N SER A 160 -10.74 29.12 26.50
CA SER A 160 -9.29 29.17 26.31
C SER A 160 -8.67 27.79 26.03
N LEU A 161 -9.46 26.72 26.15
CA LEU A 161 -9.00 25.34 25.96
C LEU A 161 -8.28 25.13 24.61
N GLY A 162 -8.79 25.71 23.53
CA GLY A 162 -8.16 25.57 22.22
C GLY A 162 -6.81 26.26 22.12
N GLU A 163 -6.63 27.39 22.81
CA GLU A 163 -5.35 28.10 22.88
C GLU A 163 -4.35 27.32 23.74
N TYR A 164 -4.80 26.85 24.90
CA TYR A 164 -3.99 25.99 25.77
C TYR A 164 -3.53 24.71 25.07
N MET A 165 -4.41 24.02 24.34
CA MET A 165 -4.04 22.80 23.60
C MET A 165 -3.05 23.10 22.46
N THR A 166 -3.12 24.30 21.90
CA THR A 166 -2.18 24.76 20.86
C THR A 166 -0.81 25.04 21.46
N SER A 167 -0.73 25.71 22.62
CA SER A 167 0.54 25.93 23.33
C SER A 167 1.17 24.61 23.78
N CYS A 168 0.36 23.64 24.24
CA CYS A 168 0.82 22.29 24.58
C CYS A 168 1.52 21.57 23.42
N SER A 169 1.27 21.97 22.17
CA SER A 169 1.79 21.32 20.97
C SER A 169 2.92 22.12 20.29
N SER A 170 3.38 23.23 20.87
CA SER A 170 4.34 24.16 20.25
C SER A 170 5.71 23.52 19.98
N ARG A 171 6.23 22.76 20.94
CA ARG A 171 7.57 22.15 20.90
C ARG A 171 7.61 20.76 20.28
N ASN A 172 6.57 19.96 20.48
CA ASN A 172 6.53 18.57 20.00
C ASN A 172 5.27 18.30 19.17
N ARG A 173 5.47 18.03 17.87
CA ARG A 173 4.38 17.75 16.92
C ARG A 173 3.65 16.43 17.21
N GLU A 174 4.28 15.50 17.92
CA GLU A 174 3.64 14.24 18.31
C GLU A 174 2.50 14.46 19.32
N ASN A 175 2.57 15.54 20.12
CA ASN A 175 1.53 15.91 21.09
C ASN A 175 0.17 16.19 20.44
N VAL A 176 0.15 16.62 19.16
CA VAL A 176 -1.09 16.93 18.44
C VAL A 176 -2.01 15.71 18.35
N ASN A 177 -1.45 14.52 18.06
CA ASN A 177 -2.26 13.32 17.92
C ASN A 177 -2.85 12.88 19.26
N SER A 178 -2.06 12.94 20.34
CA SER A 178 -2.49 12.60 21.69
C SER A 178 -3.58 13.55 22.19
N ALA A 179 -3.39 14.86 22.02
CA ALA A 179 -4.37 15.87 22.39
C ALA A 179 -5.68 15.73 21.58
N LEU A 180 -5.60 15.52 20.26
CA LEU A 180 -6.78 15.30 19.43
C LEU A 180 -7.53 14.01 19.79
N CYS A 181 -6.81 12.93 20.12
CA CYS A 181 -7.39 11.67 20.57
C CYS A 181 -8.15 11.85 21.88
N TYR A 182 -7.54 12.53 22.86
CA TYR A 182 -8.20 12.87 24.12
C TYR A 182 -9.45 13.72 23.91
N LEU A 183 -9.35 14.84 23.17
CA LEU A 183 -10.47 15.74 22.93
C LEU A 183 -11.62 15.05 22.18
N SER A 184 -11.31 14.18 21.22
CA SER A 184 -12.32 13.38 20.51
C SER A 184 -13.11 12.49 21.47
N LYS A 185 -12.43 11.75 22.35
CA LYS A 185 -13.07 10.90 23.37
C LYS A 185 -13.86 11.74 24.39
N ALA A 186 -13.28 12.82 24.89
CA ALA A 186 -13.90 13.70 25.88
C ALA A 186 -15.18 14.38 25.34
N SER A 187 -15.19 14.78 24.06
CA SER A 187 -16.36 15.38 23.41
C SER A 187 -17.58 14.44 23.36
N SER A 188 -17.34 13.12 23.37
CA SER A 188 -18.39 12.11 23.37
C SER A 188 -19.09 12.00 24.74
N LEU A 189 -18.39 12.36 25.82
CA LEU A 189 -18.81 12.12 27.21
C LEU A 189 -19.32 13.37 27.96
N THR A 190 -18.96 14.56 27.49
CA THR A 190 -19.07 15.80 28.30
C THR A 190 -20.19 16.74 27.80
N SER A 191 -20.81 17.49 28.72
CA SER A 191 -21.74 18.60 28.42
C SER A 191 -21.06 19.77 27.69
N ALA A 192 -19.75 19.93 27.87
CA ALA A 192 -18.87 20.93 27.23
C ALA A 192 -18.53 20.62 25.75
N ARG A 193 -19.39 19.88 25.06
CA ARG A 193 -19.06 19.27 23.77
C ARG A 193 -18.59 20.27 22.72
N ILE A 194 -19.26 21.41 22.58
CA ILE A 194 -18.95 22.39 21.53
C ILE A 194 -17.53 22.97 21.72
N SER A 195 -17.18 23.38 22.94
CA SER A 195 -15.85 23.93 23.25
C SER A 195 -14.72 22.94 22.98
N MET A 196 -14.95 21.65 23.24
CA MET A 196 -13.99 20.58 22.90
C MET A 196 -13.79 20.48 21.38
N LEU A 197 -14.86 20.58 20.59
CA LEU A 197 -14.79 20.55 19.12
C LEU A 197 -14.10 21.79 18.55
N ASP A 198 -14.35 22.96 19.13
CA ASP A 198 -13.69 24.21 18.76
C ASP A 198 -12.18 24.15 19.09
N ALA A 199 -11.82 23.57 20.23
CA ALA A 199 -10.42 23.31 20.59
C ALA A 199 -9.74 22.38 19.58
N MET A 200 -10.40 21.27 19.19
CA MET A 200 -9.91 20.38 18.15
C MET A 200 -9.73 21.11 16.82
N ALA A 201 -10.66 21.99 16.45
CA ALA A 201 -10.59 22.76 15.21
C ALA A 201 -9.42 23.76 15.23
N LYS A 202 -9.23 24.50 16.33
CA LYS A 202 -8.07 25.39 16.52
C LYS A 202 -6.76 24.62 16.41
N LEU A 203 -6.65 23.45 17.05
CA LEU A 203 -5.45 22.62 17.01
C LEU A 203 -5.16 22.08 15.59
N CYS A 204 -6.19 21.62 14.88
CA CYS A 204 -6.08 21.21 13.47
C CYS A 204 -5.76 22.39 12.53
N GLU A 205 -6.12 23.62 12.88
CA GLU A 205 -5.79 24.79 12.06
C GLU A 205 -4.33 25.20 12.25
N HIS A 206 -3.87 25.27 13.51
CA HIS A 206 -2.51 25.66 13.84
C HIS A 206 -1.46 24.67 13.31
N GLN A 207 -1.75 23.36 13.36
CA GLN A 207 -0.84 22.31 12.89
C GLN A 207 -1.32 21.68 11.59
N SER A 208 -1.60 22.51 10.59
CA SER A 208 -2.16 22.10 9.28
C SER A 208 -1.28 21.10 8.50
N THR A 209 0.03 21.08 8.74
CA THR A 209 1.00 20.20 8.07
C THR A 209 1.32 18.92 8.84
N SER A 210 0.87 18.80 10.09
CA SER A 210 1.21 17.65 10.93
C SER A 210 0.43 16.40 10.50
N TYR A 211 1.16 15.29 10.40
CA TYR A 211 0.59 13.98 10.09
C TYR A 211 -0.36 13.55 11.20
N LEU A 212 -1.59 13.17 10.82
CA LEU A 212 -2.56 12.58 11.74
C LEU A 212 -2.56 11.07 11.56
N TYR A 213 -2.55 10.33 12.66
CA TYR A 213 -2.76 8.89 12.58
C TYR A 213 -4.13 8.59 11.96
N PRO A 214 -4.24 7.55 11.09
CA PRO A 214 -5.50 7.20 10.44
C PRO A 214 -6.66 6.98 11.42
N GLU A 215 -6.38 6.43 12.60
CA GLU A 215 -7.36 6.23 13.67
C GLU A 215 -7.85 7.56 14.25
N THR A 216 -6.94 8.47 14.58
CA THR A 216 -7.27 9.81 15.07
C THR A 216 -8.08 10.60 14.06
N LEU A 217 -7.70 10.55 12.77
CA LEU A 217 -8.44 11.21 11.69
C LEU A 217 -9.86 10.65 11.55
N ASN A 218 -10.01 9.32 11.65
CA ASN A 218 -11.30 8.65 11.61
C ASN A 218 -12.20 9.12 12.76
N ASP A 219 -11.67 9.16 13.99
CA ASP A 219 -12.45 9.58 15.16
C ASP A 219 -12.81 11.07 15.13
N ILE A 220 -11.92 11.94 14.63
CA ILE A 220 -12.25 13.36 14.40
C ILE A 220 -13.40 13.50 13.40
N LEU A 221 -13.36 12.77 12.27
CA LEU A 221 -14.41 12.83 11.26
C LEU A 221 -15.74 12.29 11.79
N LYS A 222 -15.74 11.20 12.57
CA LYS A 222 -16.94 10.67 13.23
C LYS A 222 -17.57 11.71 14.13
N VAL A 223 -16.77 12.29 15.03
CA VAL A 223 -17.22 13.27 16.02
C VAL A 223 -17.71 14.55 15.34
N ALA A 224 -17.00 15.03 14.31
CA ALA A 224 -17.41 16.22 13.56
C ALA A 224 -18.72 15.99 12.79
N LEU A 225 -18.92 14.80 12.21
CA LEU A 225 -20.18 14.41 11.56
C LEU A 225 -21.34 14.31 12.54
N GLN A 226 -21.13 13.64 13.68
CA GLN A 226 -22.14 13.44 14.72
C GLN A 226 -22.65 14.76 15.31
N ASN A 227 -21.78 15.77 15.37
CA ASN A 227 -22.09 17.07 15.96
C ASN A 227 -22.30 18.19 14.92
N SER A 228 -22.36 17.86 13.63
CA SER A 228 -22.54 18.84 12.55
C SER A 228 -21.52 19.99 12.59
N HIS A 229 -20.29 19.71 13.05
CA HIS A 229 -19.28 20.73 13.29
C HIS A 229 -18.45 21.02 12.03
N SER A 230 -18.89 22.01 11.24
CA SER A 230 -18.43 22.21 9.86
C SER A 230 -16.95 22.59 9.73
N LYS A 231 -16.42 23.41 10.63
CA LYS A 231 -15.00 23.85 10.61
C LYS A 231 -14.06 22.66 10.79
N LEU A 232 -14.24 21.92 11.89
CA LEU A 232 -13.49 20.70 12.21
C LEU A 232 -13.57 19.66 11.08
N PHE A 233 -14.77 19.43 10.54
CA PHE A 233 -14.95 18.48 9.45
C PHE A 233 -14.18 18.87 8.19
N LYS A 234 -14.24 20.13 7.75
CA LYS A 234 -13.49 20.60 6.57
C LYS A 234 -11.98 20.46 6.77
N LEU A 235 -11.48 20.74 7.97
CA LEU A 235 -10.06 20.60 8.31
C LEU A 235 -9.61 19.13 8.25
N ALA A 236 -10.37 18.21 8.88
CA ALA A 236 -10.08 16.79 8.82
C ALA A 236 -10.25 16.22 7.39
N GLN A 237 -11.30 16.65 6.69
CA GLN A 237 -11.58 16.28 5.31
C GLN A 237 -10.46 16.71 4.35
N ALA A 238 -9.81 17.86 4.58
CA ALA A 238 -8.70 18.30 3.72
C ALA A 238 -7.48 17.38 3.82
N ARG A 239 -7.33 16.69 4.97
CA ARG A 239 -6.20 15.80 5.27
C ARG A 239 -6.43 14.35 4.83
N GLN A 240 -7.67 13.94 4.56
CA GLN A 240 -7.93 12.63 3.96
C GLN A 240 -7.66 12.67 2.44
N SER A 241 -6.66 11.93 2.00
CA SER A 241 -6.38 11.71 0.57
C SER A 241 -7.11 10.46 0.04
N GLY A 242 -8.39 10.28 0.39
CA GLY A 242 -9.16 9.09 0.00
C GLY A 242 -8.70 7.80 0.69
N GLN A 243 -8.21 7.90 1.92
CA GLN A 243 -7.65 6.76 2.68
C GLN A 243 -8.55 6.33 3.85
N LEU A 244 -9.84 6.68 3.86
CA LEU A 244 -10.70 6.21 4.95
C LEU A 244 -10.91 4.69 4.82
N PRO A 245 -10.82 3.94 5.92
CA PRO A 245 -11.05 2.51 5.87
C PRO A 245 -12.51 2.22 5.51
N VAL A 246 -12.73 1.10 4.83
CA VAL A 246 -14.06 0.58 4.48
C VAL A 246 -15.00 0.49 5.70
N ALA A 247 -14.43 0.21 6.88
CA ALA A 247 -15.13 0.18 8.17
C ALA A 247 -15.70 1.55 8.61
N PHE A 248 -15.12 2.67 8.16
CA PHE A 248 -15.67 4.00 8.40
C PHE A 248 -17.05 4.14 7.78
N PHE A 249 -17.21 3.70 6.52
CA PHE A 249 -18.50 3.78 5.82
C PHE A 249 -19.52 2.78 6.36
N ASP A 250 -19.08 1.63 6.92
CA ASP A 250 -19.97 0.73 7.67
C ASP A 250 -20.54 1.41 8.92
N TRP A 251 -19.67 2.08 9.67
CA TRP A 251 -20.08 2.86 10.83
C TRP A 251 -21.01 4.01 10.42
N ALA A 252 -20.62 4.80 9.41
CA ALA A 252 -21.38 5.96 8.96
C ALA A 252 -22.78 5.55 8.51
N LYS A 253 -22.88 4.45 7.76
CA LYS A 253 -24.15 3.83 7.40
C LYS A 253 -24.99 3.52 8.63
N LYS A 254 -24.49 2.70 9.57
CA LYS A 254 -25.24 2.32 10.78
C LYS A 254 -25.71 3.55 11.57
N TRP A 255 -24.83 4.53 11.74
CA TRP A 255 -25.15 5.77 12.44
C TRP A 255 -26.20 6.62 11.70
N LEU A 256 -26.08 6.82 10.40
CA LEU A 256 -27.04 7.60 9.61
C LEU A 256 -28.47 7.02 9.70
N TYR A 257 -28.62 5.70 9.82
CA TYR A 257 -29.93 5.06 9.99
C TYR A 257 -30.55 5.27 11.38
N THR A 258 -29.79 5.75 12.36
CA THR A 258 -30.31 6.16 13.68
C THR A 258 -30.87 7.59 13.69
N LEU A 259 -30.61 8.38 12.65
CA LEU A 259 -31.05 9.78 12.56
C LEU A 259 -32.48 9.90 12.03
N SER A 260 -33.10 11.07 12.27
CA SER A 260 -34.35 11.45 11.62
C SER A 260 -34.18 11.54 10.10
N ASP A 261 -35.27 11.42 9.34
CA ASP A 261 -35.22 11.53 7.87
C ASP A 261 -34.66 12.87 7.40
N VAL A 262 -34.95 13.95 8.13
CA VAL A 262 -34.50 15.31 7.81
C VAL A 262 -32.99 15.44 8.03
N ASP A 263 -32.50 15.03 9.20
CA ASP A 263 -31.07 15.12 9.53
C ASP A 263 -30.24 14.20 8.63
N ARG A 264 -30.76 13.00 8.36
CA ARG A 264 -30.15 12.05 7.44
C ARG A 264 -30.04 12.61 6.02
N ALA A 265 -31.10 13.27 5.54
CA ALA A 265 -31.07 13.91 4.22
C ALA A 265 -30.04 15.04 4.15
N GLU A 266 -29.92 15.85 5.20
CA GLU A 266 -28.89 16.90 5.30
C GLU A 266 -27.48 16.29 5.22
N LYS A 267 -27.19 15.22 6.00
CA LYS A 267 -25.89 14.53 5.93
C LYS A 267 -25.55 13.98 4.55
N TYR A 268 -26.53 13.38 3.89
CA TYR A 268 -26.35 12.85 2.54
C TYR A 268 -26.20 13.93 1.46
N GLN A 269 -26.74 15.13 1.67
CA GLN A 269 -26.63 16.22 0.70
C GLN A 269 -25.33 17.01 0.83
N THR A 270 -24.84 17.25 2.05
CA THR A 270 -23.75 18.21 2.28
C THR A 270 -22.44 17.57 2.77
N TRP A 271 -22.51 16.49 3.55
CA TRP A 271 -21.32 15.94 4.23
C TRP A 271 -20.76 14.72 3.50
N ILE A 272 -21.57 13.68 3.31
CA ILE A 272 -21.13 12.40 2.72
C ILE A 272 -20.55 12.56 1.31
N PRO A 273 -21.17 13.32 0.37
CA PRO A 273 -20.62 13.48 -0.97
C PRO A 273 -19.22 14.09 -0.96
N SER A 274 -19.00 15.08 -0.08
CA SER A 274 -17.71 15.74 0.02
C SER A 274 -16.58 14.80 0.50
N LEU A 275 -16.89 13.77 1.30
CA LEU A 275 -15.92 12.75 1.68
C LEU A 275 -15.56 11.85 0.49
N ILE A 276 -16.58 11.39 -0.23
CA ILE A 276 -16.43 10.49 -1.38
C ILE A 276 -15.64 11.18 -2.50
N GLN A 277 -15.87 12.48 -2.71
CA GLN A 277 -15.13 13.28 -3.70
C GLN A 277 -13.61 13.33 -3.47
N LYS A 278 -13.10 13.00 -2.28
CA LYS A 278 -11.65 12.94 -1.99
C LYS A 278 -10.96 11.68 -2.52
N TYR A 279 -11.71 10.64 -2.90
CA TYR A 279 -11.14 9.44 -3.49
C TYR A 279 -10.68 9.73 -4.92
N PRO A 280 -9.44 9.41 -5.31
CA PRO A 280 -8.98 9.68 -6.67
C PRO A 280 -9.67 8.79 -7.71
N CYS A 281 -9.82 7.51 -7.41
CA CYS A 281 -10.41 6.50 -8.29
C CYS A 281 -11.94 6.59 -8.30
N VAL A 282 -12.55 6.52 -9.49
CA VAL A 282 -14.01 6.50 -9.63
C VAL A 282 -14.62 5.18 -9.16
N ALA A 283 -13.88 4.07 -9.28
CA ALA A 283 -14.34 2.77 -8.80
C ALA A 283 -14.60 2.79 -7.29
N ASP A 284 -13.64 3.28 -6.50
CA ASP A 284 -13.77 3.42 -5.05
C ASP A 284 -14.98 4.29 -4.67
N ARG A 285 -15.19 5.39 -5.40
CA ARG A 285 -16.34 6.28 -5.17
C ARG A 285 -17.66 5.55 -5.37
N VAL A 286 -17.80 4.83 -6.47
CA VAL A 286 -19.03 4.08 -6.80
C VAL A 286 -19.27 2.97 -5.79
N GLU A 287 -18.24 2.23 -5.41
CA GLU A 287 -18.33 1.17 -4.40
C GLU A 287 -18.84 1.74 -3.06
N ILE A 288 -18.29 2.87 -2.61
CA ILE A 288 -18.75 3.54 -1.38
C ILE A 288 -20.21 3.98 -1.50
N ILE A 289 -20.63 4.54 -2.64
CA ILE A 289 -22.02 4.95 -2.88
C ILE A 289 -22.96 3.74 -2.79
N GLU A 290 -22.63 2.65 -3.47
CA GLU A 290 -23.42 1.40 -3.44
C GLU A 290 -23.53 0.84 -2.02
N LYS A 291 -22.43 0.86 -1.29
CA LYS A 291 -22.38 0.40 0.09
C LYS A 291 -23.31 1.19 1.01
N LEU A 292 -23.41 2.52 0.81
CA LEU A 292 -24.31 3.38 1.55
C LEU A 292 -25.79 3.23 1.14
N LEU A 293 -26.06 2.83 -0.11
CA LEU A 293 -27.40 2.60 -0.64
C LEU A 293 -28.03 1.27 -0.18
N THR A 294 -27.23 0.24 0.05
CA THR A 294 -27.75 -1.06 0.52
C THR A 294 -28.33 -0.93 1.93
N ALA A 295 -29.37 -1.69 2.29
CA ALA A 295 -29.88 -1.69 3.67
C ALA A 295 -28.86 -2.34 4.64
N PRO A 296 -28.74 -1.89 5.90
CA PRO A 296 -27.95 -2.60 6.90
C PRO A 296 -28.68 -3.88 7.32
N GLY A 297 -28.24 -5.06 6.82
CA GLY A 297 -28.46 -6.42 7.34
C GLY A 297 -29.87 -6.87 7.80
N ASP A 298 -30.38 -7.95 7.19
CA ASP A 298 -31.47 -8.87 7.62
C ASP A 298 -32.86 -8.36 8.02
N VAL A 299 -33.14 -7.06 8.00
CA VAL A 299 -34.52 -6.59 8.03
C VAL A 299 -35.00 -6.35 6.61
N ALA A 300 -35.43 -7.44 5.96
CA ALA A 300 -36.26 -7.36 4.77
C ALA A 300 -37.59 -6.68 5.16
N LEU A 301 -37.64 -5.35 5.08
CA LEU A 301 -38.92 -4.66 4.98
C LEU A 301 -39.48 -4.98 3.59
N PRO A 302 -40.64 -5.64 3.48
CA PRO A 302 -41.25 -5.88 2.18
C PRO A 302 -41.79 -4.54 1.68
N ASN A 303 -41.37 -4.16 0.46
CA ASN A 303 -41.92 -3.06 -0.34
C ASN A 303 -41.43 -1.62 -0.06
N SER A 304 -40.12 -1.40 0.07
CA SER A 304 -39.51 -0.21 -0.54
C SER A 304 -38.48 -0.66 -1.57
N GLY A 305 -38.90 -0.76 -2.84
CA GLY A 305 -37.94 -0.89 -3.92
C GLY A 305 -36.95 0.26 -3.79
N VAL A 306 -35.67 -0.05 -3.57
CA VAL A 306 -34.59 0.89 -3.28
C VAL A 306 -34.59 1.99 -4.35
N THR A 307 -35.34 3.06 -4.16
CA THR A 307 -35.34 4.21 -5.05
C THR A 307 -34.00 4.89 -4.80
N SER A 308 -33.18 4.97 -5.84
CA SER A 308 -31.89 5.64 -5.79
C SER A 308 -32.12 7.06 -5.26
N THR A 309 -31.57 7.36 -4.09
CA THR A 309 -31.79 8.63 -3.40
C THR A 309 -31.19 9.77 -4.23
N PRO A 310 -31.83 10.96 -4.34
CA PRO A 310 -31.38 12.03 -5.24
C PRO A 310 -29.91 12.43 -5.09
N TRP A 311 -29.39 12.43 -3.86
CA TRP A 311 -27.97 12.73 -3.58
C TRP A 311 -27.02 11.73 -4.24
N ALA A 312 -27.35 10.43 -4.20
CA ALA A 312 -26.53 9.37 -4.76
C ALA A 312 -26.54 9.46 -6.28
N GLN A 313 -27.70 9.73 -6.89
CA GLN A 313 -27.79 9.96 -8.33
C GLN A 313 -26.94 11.16 -8.78
N CYS A 314 -27.00 12.28 -8.06
CA CYS A 314 -26.19 13.47 -8.37
C CYS A 314 -24.70 13.15 -8.28
N LEU A 315 -24.26 12.52 -7.19
CA LEU A 315 -22.86 12.18 -6.99
C LEU A 315 -22.35 11.15 -8.00
N THR A 316 -23.17 10.15 -8.35
CA THR A 316 -22.86 9.17 -9.39
C THR A 316 -22.66 9.85 -10.74
N ARG A 317 -23.54 10.80 -11.13
CA ARG A 317 -23.36 11.57 -12.37
C ARG A 317 -22.07 12.37 -12.35
N GLU A 318 -21.76 13.04 -11.24
CA GLU A 318 -20.51 13.79 -11.07
C GLU A 318 -19.28 12.88 -11.22
N CYS A 319 -19.30 11.67 -10.65
CA CYS A 319 -18.22 10.70 -10.76
C CYS A 319 -18.01 10.26 -12.22
N VAL A 320 -19.09 9.98 -12.96
CA VAL A 320 -19.03 9.63 -14.38
C VAL A 320 -18.48 10.79 -15.20
N THR A 321 -18.98 12.02 -15.01
CA THR A 321 -18.46 13.21 -15.70
C THR A 321 -16.98 13.42 -15.44
N LYS A 322 -16.56 13.33 -14.17
CA LYS A 322 -15.16 13.51 -13.78
C LYS A 322 -14.24 12.49 -14.44
N LEU A 323 -14.67 11.23 -14.54
CA LEU A 323 -13.90 10.21 -15.25
C LEU A 323 -13.65 10.63 -16.71
N LEU A 324 -14.72 11.03 -17.40
CA LEU A 324 -14.69 11.39 -18.82
C LEU A 324 -13.85 12.64 -19.11
N GLU A 325 -13.71 13.54 -18.13
CA GLU A 325 -12.93 14.77 -18.26
C GLU A 325 -11.46 14.61 -17.85
N THR A 326 -11.18 13.83 -16.81
CA THR A 326 -9.85 13.82 -16.17
C THR A 326 -9.02 12.57 -16.47
N THR A 327 -9.66 11.46 -16.83
CA THR A 327 -8.97 10.18 -16.98
C THR A 327 -8.50 10.00 -18.41
N LYS A 328 -7.17 9.89 -18.59
CA LYS A 328 -6.57 9.66 -19.91
C LYS A 328 -6.68 8.19 -20.34
N ILE A 329 -6.39 7.26 -19.42
CA ILE A 329 -6.42 5.82 -19.66
C ILE A 329 -7.15 5.17 -18.49
N PRO A 330 -8.40 4.73 -18.68
CA PRO A 330 -9.16 4.10 -17.62
C PRO A 330 -8.77 2.62 -17.43
N SER A 331 -8.91 2.16 -16.19
CA SER A 331 -8.66 0.79 -15.72
C SER A 331 -9.88 -0.12 -15.90
N ALA A 332 -9.66 -1.43 -15.74
CA ALA A 332 -10.76 -2.41 -15.74
C ALA A 332 -11.77 -2.15 -14.61
N ALA A 333 -11.30 -1.78 -13.41
CA ALA A 333 -12.14 -1.48 -12.26
C ALA A 333 -13.06 -0.27 -12.52
N GLU A 334 -12.55 0.78 -13.18
CA GLU A 334 -13.35 1.92 -13.60
C GLU A 334 -14.40 1.54 -14.64
N GLY A 335 -14.06 0.64 -15.58
CA GLY A 335 -14.99 0.08 -16.55
C GLY A 335 -16.18 -0.61 -15.89
N SER A 336 -15.91 -1.49 -14.92
CA SER A 336 -16.97 -2.17 -14.17
C SER A 336 -17.78 -1.19 -13.32
N ALA A 337 -17.12 -0.28 -12.60
CA ALA A 337 -17.79 0.67 -11.72
C ALA A 337 -18.75 1.61 -12.46
N ILE A 338 -18.39 2.10 -13.65
CA ILE A 338 -19.29 2.95 -14.46
C ILE A 338 -20.59 2.24 -14.82
N VAL A 339 -20.49 0.96 -15.19
CA VAL A 339 -21.68 0.19 -15.58
C VAL A 339 -22.62 0.10 -14.38
N SER A 340 -22.12 -0.30 -13.21
CA SER A 340 -22.95 -0.35 -12.00
C SER A 340 -23.52 1.03 -11.66
N ALA A 341 -22.69 2.07 -11.72
CA ALA A 341 -23.10 3.47 -11.52
C ALA A 341 -24.27 3.90 -12.41
N ILE A 342 -24.20 3.66 -13.72
CA ILE A 342 -25.24 4.07 -14.66
C ILE A 342 -26.52 3.27 -14.43
N PHE A 343 -26.41 1.96 -14.19
CA PHE A 343 -27.57 1.14 -13.85
C PHE A 343 -28.24 1.61 -12.54
N ASN A 344 -27.47 2.09 -11.56
CA ASN A 344 -27.98 2.66 -10.31
C ASN A 344 -28.70 4.01 -10.47
N LEU A 345 -28.54 4.71 -11.60
CA LEU A 345 -29.30 5.93 -11.89
C LEU A 345 -30.78 5.63 -12.17
N LYS A 346 -31.14 4.38 -12.50
CA LYS A 346 -32.50 3.94 -12.82
C LYS A 346 -33.19 4.79 -13.90
N GLU A 347 -32.40 5.24 -14.88
CA GLU A 347 -32.89 5.97 -16.03
C GLU A 347 -33.60 5.03 -17.03
N THR A 348 -34.20 5.60 -18.08
CA THR A 348 -34.79 4.78 -19.15
C THR A 348 -33.71 3.94 -19.83
N TRP A 349 -34.10 2.78 -20.37
CA TRP A 349 -33.16 1.91 -21.09
C TRP A 349 -32.49 2.64 -22.28
N MET A 350 -33.25 3.48 -23.00
CA MET A 350 -32.72 4.28 -24.11
C MET A 350 -31.63 5.26 -23.65
N ALA A 351 -31.83 5.95 -22.52
CA ALA A 351 -30.82 6.83 -21.95
C ALA A 351 -29.59 6.03 -21.49
N THR A 352 -29.81 4.93 -20.76
CA THR A 352 -28.76 4.04 -20.25
C THR A 352 -27.86 3.49 -21.36
N SER A 353 -28.48 2.91 -22.41
CA SER A 353 -27.77 2.32 -23.55
C SER A 353 -27.01 3.35 -24.38
N THR A 354 -27.59 4.54 -24.58
CA THR A 354 -26.93 5.67 -25.27
C THR A 354 -25.73 6.16 -24.47
N HIS A 355 -25.89 6.30 -23.15
CA HIS A 355 -24.84 6.77 -22.26
C HIS A 355 -23.66 5.79 -22.22
N LEU A 356 -23.92 4.49 -22.04
CA LEU A 356 -22.89 3.45 -22.08
C LEU A 356 -22.16 3.38 -23.41
N SER A 357 -22.89 3.51 -24.53
CA SER A 357 -22.28 3.53 -25.87
C SER A 357 -21.36 4.75 -26.04
N SER A 358 -21.81 5.94 -25.62
CA SER A 358 -21.03 7.17 -25.68
C SER A 358 -19.75 7.08 -24.85
N ILE A 359 -19.83 6.49 -23.65
CA ILE A 359 -18.66 6.29 -22.78
C ILE A 359 -17.67 5.32 -23.40
N PHE A 360 -18.17 4.19 -23.94
CA PHE A 360 -17.32 3.23 -24.64
C PHE A 360 -16.60 3.89 -25.83
N ASP A 361 -17.30 4.72 -26.60
CA ASP A 361 -16.76 5.42 -27.77
C ASP A 361 -15.73 6.52 -27.42
N ARG A 362 -15.72 6.99 -26.17
CA ARG A 362 -14.80 8.03 -25.69
C ARG A 362 -13.36 7.53 -25.55
N PHE A 363 -13.17 6.22 -25.40
CA PHE A 363 -11.86 5.61 -25.18
C PHE A 363 -11.49 4.61 -26.29
N PRO A 364 -11.21 5.08 -27.52
CA PRO A 364 -10.93 4.22 -28.68
C PRO A 364 -9.49 3.68 -28.73
N GLN A 365 -8.62 4.08 -27.82
CA GLN A 365 -7.19 3.73 -27.82
C GLN A 365 -6.93 2.30 -27.34
N GLY A 366 -5.84 1.69 -27.82
CA GLY A 366 -5.41 0.34 -27.46
C GLY A 366 -5.22 0.12 -25.95
N GLU A 367 -4.69 1.13 -25.26
CA GLU A 367 -4.44 1.07 -23.82
C GLU A 367 -5.72 1.00 -22.97
N ALA A 368 -6.89 1.28 -23.57
CA ALA A 368 -8.20 1.18 -22.91
C ALA A 368 -8.88 -0.19 -23.06
N ILE A 369 -8.16 -1.22 -23.53
CA ILE A 369 -8.69 -2.60 -23.61
C ILE A 369 -9.11 -3.11 -22.23
N ALA A 370 -8.31 -2.88 -21.18
CA ALA A 370 -8.65 -3.28 -19.81
C ALA A 370 -10.00 -2.71 -19.36
N PHE A 371 -10.21 -1.40 -19.58
CA PHE A 371 -11.48 -0.73 -19.33
C PHE A 371 -12.63 -1.34 -20.12
N SER A 372 -12.44 -1.57 -21.43
CA SER A 372 -13.46 -2.15 -22.31
C SER A 372 -13.89 -3.53 -21.82
N LEU A 373 -12.94 -4.39 -21.43
CA LEU A 373 -13.20 -5.72 -20.87
C LEU A 373 -13.94 -5.62 -19.52
N GLY A 374 -13.54 -4.71 -18.63
CA GLY A 374 -14.21 -4.48 -17.35
C GLY A 374 -15.66 -4.01 -17.50
N LEU A 375 -15.91 -3.12 -18.47
CA LEU A 375 -17.24 -2.62 -18.84
C LEU A 375 -18.12 -3.77 -19.36
N ILE A 376 -17.64 -4.55 -20.34
CA ILE A 376 -18.42 -5.66 -20.90
C ILE A 376 -18.68 -6.75 -19.86
N SER A 377 -17.68 -7.10 -19.05
CA SER A 377 -17.82 -8.09 -17.99
C SER A 377 -18.94 -7.71 -17.01
N GLN A 378 -18.94 -6.47 -16.52
CA GLN A 378 -19.98 -6.01 -15.61
C GLN A 378 -21.36 -5.94 -16.27
N LEU A 379 -21.42 -5.53 -17.55
CA LEU A 379 -22.66 -5.53 -18.31
C LEU A 379 -23.23 -6.95 -18.45
N ASN A 380 -22.37 -7.95 -18.66
CA ASN A 380 -22.77 -9.36 -18.69
C ASN A 380 -23.23 -9.90 -17.34
N ILE A 381 -22.62 -9.48 -16.23
CA ILE A 381 -23.07 -9.82 -14.87
C ILE A 381 -24.48 -9.27 -14.63
N LEU A 382 -24.71 -7.99 -14.93
CA LEU A 382 -26.02 -7.35 -14.75
C LEU A 382 -27.09 -7.91 -15.68
N ARG A 383 -26.72 -8.27 -16.93
CA ARG A 383 -27.61 -8.97 -17.87
C ARG A 383 -28.15 -10.27 -17.27
N LYS A 384 -27.33 -11.01 -16.53
CA LYS A 384 -27.73 -12.27 -15.86
C LYS A 384 -28.59 -12.04 -14.61
N ALA A 385 -28.58 -10.83 -14.03
CA ALA A 385 -29.24 -10.50 -12.76
C ALA A 385 -30.73 -10.06 -12.86
N ALA A 386 -31.37 -10.19 -14.03
CA ALA A 386 -32.84 -10.07 -14.25
C ALA A 386 -33.50 -8.69 -14.05
N SER A 387 -32.76 -7.58 -13.99
CA SER A 387 -33.32 -6.24 -13.69
C SER A 387 -33.87 -5.44 -14.91
N PHE A 388 -33.66 -5.88 -16.15
CA PHE A 388 -34.01 -5.16 -17.39
C PHE A 388 -34.48 -6.12 -18.51
N PRO A 389 -35.11 -5.62 -19.60
CA PRO A 389 -35.47 -6.44 -20.74
C PRO A 389 -34.25 -7.22 -21.28
N ILE A 390 -34.31 -8.55 -21.20
CA ILE A 390 -33.20 -9.45 -21.54
C ILE A 390 -32.78 -9.26 -23.00
N SER A 391 -33.72 -8.99 -23.91
CA SER A 391 -33.45 -8.81 -25.33
C SER A 391 -32.56 -7.58 -25.59
N ASP A 392 -32.91 -6.43 -25.02
CA ASP A 392 -32.23 -5.17 -25.34
C ASP A 392 -30.86 -5.08 -24.69
N THR A 393 -30.72 -5.58 -23.45
CA THR A 393 -29.43 -5.69 -22.76
C THR A 393 -28.48 -6.64 -23.48
N THR A 394 -28.98 -7.76 -23.99
CA THR A 394 -28.21 -8.71 -24.81
C THR A 394 -27.74 -8.07 -26.11
N GLU A 395 -28.58 -7.28 -26.77
CA GLU A 395 -28.22 -6.58 -28.01
C GLU A 395 -27.15 -5.50 -27.77
N LEU A 396 -27.25 -4.73 -26.68
CA LEU A 396 -26.19 -3.79 -26.29
C LEU A 396 -24.87 -4.50 -26.00
N CYS A 397 -24.90 -5.60 -25.23
CA CYS A 397 -23.72 -6.42 -24.95
C CYS A 397 -23.07 -6.88 -26.26
N ARG A 398 -23.86 -7.43 -27.19
CA ARG A 398 -23.40 -7.89 -28.50
C ARG A 398 -22.73 -6.77 -29.29
N LYS A 399 -23.39 -5.62 -29.42
CA LYS A 399 -22.90 -4.46 -30.17
C LYS A 399 -21.58 -3.91 -29.62
N LEU A 400 -21.44 -3.83 -28.29
CA LEU A 400 -20.22 -3.32 -27.68
C LEU A 400 -19.10 -4.37 -27.69
N SER A 401 -19.43 -5.65 -27.44
CA SER A 401 -18.46 -6.75 -27.46
C SER A 401 -17.80 -6.92 -28.82
N SER A 402 -18.56 -6.81 -29.92
CA SER A 402 -18.02 -6.87 -31.28
C SER A 402 -17.11 -5.70 -31.64
N ARG A 403 -17.04 -4.67 -30.79
CA ARG A 403 -16.20 -3.48 -30.97
C ARG A 403 -15.06 -3.42 -29.96
N VAL A 404 -14.89 -4.38 -29.05
CA VAL A 404 -13.77 -4.36 -28.08
C VAL A 404 -12.44 -4.46 -28.82
N PHE A 405 -12.37 -5.39 -29.78
CA PHE A 405 -11.25 -5.51 -30.70
C PHE A 405 -11.68 -5.04 -32.09
N ASP A 406 -11.01 -4.02 -32.59
CA ASP A 406 -11.24 -3.37 -33.88
C ASP A 406 -9.90 -2.95 -34.50
N ASP A 407 -9.92 -2.19 -35.61
CA ASP A 407 -8.68 -1.75 -36.28
C ASP A 407 -7.78 -0.85 -35.40
N LYS A 408 -8.31 -0.31 -34.29
CA LYS A 408 -7.58 0.58 -33.35
C LYS A 408 -7.22 -0.11 -32.04
N ARG A 409 -7.97 -1.13 -31.64
CA ARG A 409 -7.74 -1.97 -30.46
C ARG A 409 -7.48 -3.38 -30.92
N THR A 410 -6.21 -3.72 -31.09
CA THR A 410 -5.79 -5.04 -31.53
C THR A 410 -5.31 -5.88 -30.35
N PRO A 411 -5.30 -7.22 -30.47
CA PRO A 411 -4.70 -8.09 -29.45
C PRO A 411 -3.25 -7.73 -29.09
N SER A 412 -2.48 -7.12 -30.01
CA SER A 412 -1.10 -6.68 -29.75
C SER A 412 -1.02 -5.44 -28.85
N ASP A 413 -2.10 -4.67 -28.71
CA ASP A 413 -2.13 -3.47 -27.86
C ASP A 413 -2.45 -3.80 -26.39
N ILE A 414 -2.67 -5.09 -26.08
CA ILE A 414 -2.93 -5.55 -24.72
C ILE A 414 -1.68 -5.29 -23.87
N ILE A 415 -1.85 -4.49 -22.81
CA ILE A 415 -0.82 -4.32 -21.78
C ILE A 415 -0.77 -5.58 -20.93
N THR A 416 0.26 -6.39 -21.15
CA THR A 416 0.56 -7.59 -20.35
C THR A 416 1.42 -7.23 -19.13
N GLY A 417 1.42 -8.10 -18.12
CA GLY A 417 2.32 -7.96 -16.98
C GLY A 417 3.78 -8.34 -17.26
N ALA A 418 4.13 -8.66 -18.51
CA ALA A 418 5.43 -9.24 -18.86
C ALA A 418 6.55 -8.19 -19.00
N THR A 419 6.21 -6.92 -19.24
CA THR A 419 7.19 -5.85 -19.45
C THR A 419 7.48 -5.08 -18.16
N ASP A 420 8.76 -5.08 -17.73
CA ASP A 420 9.24 -4.41 -16.50
C ASP A 420 8.93 -2.89 -16.45
N SER A 421 8.66 -2.28 -17.61
CA SER A 421 8.35 -0.86 -17.78
C SER A 421 7.04 -0.41 -17.10
N TRP A 422 6.13 -1.33 -16.77
CA TRP A 422 4.78 -1.00 -16.27
C TRP A 422 4.50 -1.43 -14.83
N ARG A 423 5.54 -1.62 -13.99
CA ARG A 423 5.37 -1.91 -12.55
C ARG A 423 4.52 -0.86 -11.80
N HIS A 424 4.39 0.36 -12.35
CA HIS A 424 3.55 1.43 -11.80
C HIS A 424 2.11 1.47 -12.34
N ALA A 425 1.73 0.64 -13.31
CA ALA A 425 0.42 0.61 -13.96
C ALA A 425 -0.30 -0.73 -13.81
N SER A 426 -0.20 -1.35 -12.63
CA SER A 426 -0.85 -2.64 -12.34
C SER A 426 -2.36 -2.65 -12.62
N THR A 427 -3.02 -1.50 -12.56
CA THR A 427 -4.45 -1.32 -12.82
C THR A 427 -4.85 -1.36 -14.29
N LEU A 428 -3.89 -1.23 -15.22
CA LEU A 428 -4.11 -1.28 -16.66
C LEU A 428 -3.79 -2.65 -17.27
N ILE A 429 -3.20 -3.56 -16.48
CA ILE A 429 -2.81 -4.89 -16.93
C ILE A 429 -4.05 -5.73 -17.18
N VAL A 430 -4.13 -6.31 -18.38
CA VAL A 430 -5.13 -7.32 -18.70
C VAL A 430 -4.61 -8.68 -18.24
N THR A 431 -5.48 -9.49 -17.65
CA THR A 431 -5.14 -10.86 -17.24
C THR A 431 -5.60 -11.88 -18.28
N PRO A 432 -4.92 -13.03 -18.45
CA PRO A 432 -5.38 -14.10 -19.33
C PRO A 432 -6.81 -14.54 -18.99
N GLN A 433 -7.16 -14.55 -17.70
CA GLN A 433 -8.49 -14.93 -17.23
C GLN A 433 -9.59 -13.96 -17.73
N ALA A 434 -9.32 -12.66 -17.77
CA ALA A 434 -10.27 -11.68 -18.27
C ALA A 434 -10.59 -11.89 -19.76
N VAL A 435 -9.58 -12.23 -20.57
CA VAL A 435 -9.77 -12.50 -22.00
C VAL A 435 -10.46 -13.85 -22.23
N VAL A 436 -10.16 -14.87 -21.43
CA VAL A 436 -10.88 -16.16 -21.47
C VAL A 436 -12.35 -15.97 -21.13
N GLN A 437 -12.66 -15.19 -20.08
CA GLN A 437 -14.04 -14.87 -19.72
C GLN A 437 -14.75 -14.12 -20.85
N PHE A 438 -14.06 -13.15 -21.48
CA PHE A 438 -14.60 -12.45 -22.63
C PHE A 438 -14.88 -13.37 -23.83
N ALA A 439 -13.97 -14.28 -24.17
CA ALA A 439 -14.18 -15.27 -25.23
C ALA A 439 -15.38 -16.19 -24.94
N CYS A 440 -15.54 -16.61 -23.69
CA CYS A 440 -16.70 -17.36 -23.24
C CYS A 440 -17.99 -16.55 -23.37
N ASP A 441 -17.96 -15.28 -22.97
CA ASP A 441 -19.10 -14.38 -23.09
C ASP A 441 -19.49 -14.13 -24.56
N LEU A 442 -18.50 -14.02 -25.47
CA LEU A 442 -18.76 -13.93 -26.92
C LEU A 442 -19.46 -15.18 -27.45
N ASN A 443 -19.05 -16.37 -27.00
CA ASN A 443 -19.73 -17.62 -27.33
C ASN A 443 -21.18 -17.62 -26.83
N ASP A 444 -21.40 -17.24 -25.57
CA ASP A 444 -22.73 -17.20 -24.95
C ASP A 444 -23.66 -16.14 -25.61
N LEU A 445 -23.10 -15.10 -26.24
CA LEU A 445 -23.84 -14.05 -26.96
C LEU A 445 -24.04 -14.34 -28.46
N SER A 446 -23.32 -15.33 -29.00
CA SER A 446 -23.36 -15.70 -30.41
C SER A 446 -24.72 -16.32 -30.76
N ASN A 447 -25.30 -15.86 -31.87
CA ASN A 447 -26.57 -16.36 -32.41
C ASN A 447 -26.36 -16.86 -33.85
N ALA A 448 -27.07 -16.32 -34.84
CA ALA A 448 -26.77 -16.57 -36.26
C ALA A 448 -25.42 -15.99 -36.70
N ASN A 449 -24.92 -14.94 -36.02
CA ASN A 449 -23.61 -14.34 -36.26
C ASN A 449 -22.64 -14.78 -35.15
N ASN A 450 -21.59 -15.54 -35.53
CA ASN A 450 -20.54 -15.97 -34.61
C ASN A 450 -19.65 -14.78 -34.24
N LEU A 451 -19.69 -14.36 -32.97
CA LEU A 451 -18.86 -13.25 -32.48
C LEU A 451 -17.48 -13.72 -32.02
N LEU A 452 -17.35 -15.00 -31.67
CA LEU A 452 -16.12 -15.58 -31.16
C LEU A 452 -15.10 -15.78 -32.29
N GLU A 453 -15.55 -16.24 -33.47
CA GLU A 453 -14.66 -16.52 -34.61
C GLU A 453 -13.84 -15.29 -35.08
N PRO A 454 -14.43 -14.10 -35.32
CA PRO A 454 -13.66 -12.91 -35.68
C PRO A 454 -12.62 -12.52 -34.62
N PHE A 455 -12.94 -12.69 -33.34
CA PHE A 455 -12.00 -12.41 -32.25
C PHE A 455 -10.81 -13.37 -32.25
N ILE A 456 -11.07 -14.68 -32.43
CA ILE A 456 -9.99 -15.68 -32.53
C ILE A 456 -9.11 -15.43 -33.75
N GLN A 457 -9.70 -15.07 -34.89
CA GLN A 457 -8.95 -14.71 -36.10
C GLN A 457 -8.08 -13.46 -35.90
N GLN A 458 -8.53 -12.48 -35.11
CA GLN A 458 -7.72 -11.32 -34.76
C GLN A 458 -6.48 -11.69 -33.94
N ILE A 459 -6.61 -12.63 -32.99
CA ILE A 459 -5.45 -13.12 -32.22
C ILE A 459 -4.46 -13.82 -33.17
N ASP A 460 -4.96 -14.68 -34.06
CA ASP A 460 -4.12 -15.40 -35.03
C ASP A 460 -3.35 -14.44 -35.96
N LEU A 461 -4.03 -13.40 -36.47
CA LEU A 461 -3.42 -12.36 -37.32
C LEU A 461 -2.28 -11.60 -36.61
N HIS A 462 -2.39 -11.45 -35.30
CA HIS A 462 -1.45 -10.67 -34.49
C HIS A 462 -0.39 -11.54 -33.80
N CYS A 463 -0.45 -12.87 -33.95
CA CYS A 463 0.44 -13.83 -33.28
C CYS A 463 1.92 -13.51 -33.47
N ALA A 464 2.33 -13.15 -34.69
CA ALA A 464 3.72 -12.84 -35.03
C ALA A 464 4.24 -11.52 -34.42
N LYS A 465 3.35 -10.67 -33.87
CA LYS A 465 3.74 -9.40 -33.22
C LYS A 465 3.97 -9.55 -31.72
N PHE A 466 3.60 -10.69 -31.12
CA PHE A 466 3.74 -10.90 -29.68
C PHE A 466 5.21 -11.12 -29.30
N SER A 467 5.67 -10.45 -28.24
CA SER A 467 7.03 -10.65 -27.75
C SER A 467 7.19 -12.02 -27.08
N ALA A 468 8.44 -12.49 -26.94
CA ALA A 468 8.71 -13.76 -26.29
C ALA A 468 8.24 -13.77 -24.82
N ASP A 469 8.34 -12.64 -24.14
CA ASP A 469 7.88 -12.48 -22.76
C ASP A 469 6.34 -12.49 -22.67
N ASP A 470 5.64 -11.81 -23.58
CA ASP A 470 4.17 -11.85 -23.66
C ASP A 470 3.66 -13.26 -23.94
N MET A 471 4.37 -14.00 -24.79
CA MET A 471 4.01 -15.38 -25.09
C MET A 471 4.08 -16.26 -23.86
N ARG A 472 5.18 -16.16 -23.11
CA ARG A 472 5.42 -16.95 -21.89
C ARG A 472 4.45 -16.59 -20.76
N GLU A 473 4.30 -15.30 -20.47
CA GLU A 473 3.57 -14.83 -19.29
C GLU A 473 2.06 -14.63 -19.53
N PHE A 474 1.62 -14.49 -20.79
CA PHE A 474 0.24 -14.15 -21.11
C PHE A 474 -0.44 -15.09 -22.11
N TRP A 475 0.09 -15.25 -23.34
CA TRP A 475 -0.64 -15.93 -24.43
C TRP A 475 -0.70 -17.45 -24.28
N ILE A 476 0.36 -18.10 -23.79
CA ILE A 476 0.32 -19.54 -23.49
C ILE A 476 -0.60 -19.85 -22.31
N PRO A 477 -0.52 -19.12 -21.17
CA PRO A 477 -1.53 -19.24 -20.11
C PRO A 477 -2.96 -18.99 -20.58
N LEU A 478 -3.17 -18.05 -21.51
CA LEU A 478 -4.47 -17.78 -22.11
C LEU A 478 -4.97 -18.98 -22.91
N LEU A 479 -4.16 -19.52 -23.81
CA LEU A 479 -4.53 -20.69 -24.63
C LEU A 479 -4.86 -21.89 -23.74
N ARG A 480 -4.02 -22.14 -22.74
CA ARG A 480 -4.20 -23.23 -21.75
C ARG A 480 -5.55 -23.15 -21.04
N LYS A 481 -5.96 -21.96 -20.64
CA LYS A 481 -7.25 -21.74 -19.95
C LYS A 481 -8.44 -21.67 -20.91
N LEU A 482 -8.23 -21.20 -22.13
CA LEU A 482 -9.29 -21.04 -23.13
C LEU A 482 -9.84 -22.39 -23.60
N ILE A 483 -8.96 -23.35 -23.87
CA ILE A 483 -9.32 -24.69 -24.39
C ILE A 483 -10.35 -25.40 -23.48
N PRO A 484 -10.09 -25.64 -22.18
CA PRO A 484 -11.06 -26.30 -21.30
C PRO A 484 -12.32 -25.46 -21.10
N ALA A 485 -12.22 -24.12 -21.06
CA ALA A 485 -13.37 -23.24 -20.88
C ALA A 485 -14.35 -23.23 -22.07
N LEU A 486 -13.84 -23.42 -23.30
CA LEU A 486 -14.66 -23.59 -24.50
C LEU A 486 -15.20 -25.02 -24.61
N ALA A 487 -14.39 -26.03 -24.28
CA ALA A 487 -14.82 -27.42 -24.25
C ALA A 487 -15.98 -27.65 -23.27
N SER A 488 -15.93 -27.04 -22.08
CA SER A 488 -17.00 -27.12 -21.07
C SER A 488 -18.32 -26.48 -21.55
N ARG A 489 -18.28 -25.63 -22.59
CA ARG A 489 -19.45 -25.02 -23.24
C ARG A 489 -19.89 -25.78 -24.49
N SER A 490 -19.38 -27.00 -24.70
CA SER A 490 -19.66 -27.83 -25.87
C SER A 490 -19.28 -27.19 -27.21
N VAL A 491 -18.28 -26.31 -27.22
CA VAL A 491 -17.75 -25.72 -28.45
C VAL A 491 -16.94 -26.77 -29.22
N LEU A 492 -17.19 -26.87 -30.53
CA LEU A 492 -16.48 -27.80 -31.41
C LEU A 492 -15.05 -27.31 -31.71
N LEU A 493 -14.08 -27.79 -30.91
CA LEU A 493 -12.65 -27.46 -31.06
C LEU A 493 -12.02 -28.01 -32.35
N ASN A 494 -12.69 -28.91 -33.07
CA ASN A 494 -12.23 -29.45 -34.35
C ASN A 494 -12.35 -28.46 -35.53
N THR A 495 -12.78 -27.23 -35.27
CA THR A 495 -12.94 -26.21 -36.29
C THR A 495 -11.57 -25.67 -36.75
N PRO A 496 -11.33 -25.45 -38.07
CA PRO A 496 -10.01 -25.12 -38.59
C PRO A 496 -9.32 -23.90 -37.95
N PHE A 497 -10.06 -22.87 -37.55
CA PHE A 497 -9.46 -21.67 -36.97
C PHE A 497 -8.97 -21.87 -35.52
N TYR A 498 -9.59 -22.75 -34.72
CA TYR A 498 -9.05 -23.10 -33.40
C TYR A 498 -7.78 -23.95 -33.51
N GLN A 499 -7.76 -24.88 -34.47
CA GLN A 499 -6.57 -25.66 -34.79
C GLN A 499 -5.43 -24.77 -35.28
N GLN A 500 -5.74 -23.78 -36.12
CA GLN A 500 -4.77 -22.81 -36.62
C GLN A 500 -4.19 -21.97 -35.48
N LEU A 501 -5.04 -21.39 -34.62
CA LEU A 501 -4.60 -20.60 -33.46
C LEU A 501 -3.64 -21.40 -32.58
N ALA A 502 -4.02 -22.62 -32.19
CA ALA A 502 -3.21 -23.47 -31.32
C ALA A 502 -1.85 -23.79 -31.96
N ARG A 503 -1.83 -24.09 -33.27
CA ARG A 503 -0.60 -24.36 -34.01
C ARG A 503 0.29 -23.13 -34.14
N GLN A 504 -0.27 -21.95 -34.42
CA GLN A 504 0.51 -20.72 -34.57
C GLN A 504 1.14 -20.28 -33.24
N LEU A 505 0.36 -20.27 -32.14
CA LEU A 505 0.88 -19.90 -30.83
C LEU A 505 1.95 -20.89 -30.34
N LEU A 506 1.78 -22.19 -30.57
CA LEU A 506 2.80 -23.19 -30.22
C LEU A 506 4.03 -23.13 -31.13
N LYS A 507 3.85 -22.80 -32.40
CA LYS A 507 4.96 -22.55 -33.32
C LYS A 507 5.79 -21.36 -32.85
N HIS A 508 5.12 -20.26 -32.49
CA HIS A 508 5.78 -19.04 -31.98
C HIS A 508 6.48 -19.29 -30.64
N LEU A 509 5.86 -20.06 -29.74
CA LEU A 509 6.51 -20.54 -28.50
C LEU A 509 7.79 -21.35 -28.82
N TYR A 510 7.75 -22.22 -29.82
CA TYR A 510 8.90 -23.07 -30.17
C TYR A 510 10.02 -22.31 -30.89
N GLU A 511 9.69 -21.41 -31.81
CA GLU A 511 10.68 -20.73 -32.65
C GLU A 511 11.33 -19.53 -31.93
N ASP A 512 10.57 -18.76 -31.16
CA ASP A 512 11.01 -17.47 -30.64
C ASP A 512 11.17 -17.42 -29.10
N VAL A 513 10.54 -18.31 -28.34
CA VAL A 513 10.63 -18.35 -26.86
C VAL A 513 11.56 -19.47 -26.38
N ILE A 514 11.43 -20.67 -26.95
CA ILE A 514 12.33 -21.79 -26.68
C ILE A 514 13.54 -21.60 -27.61
N VAL A 515 14.60 -20.97 -27.08
CA VAL A 515 15.88 -20.81 -27.77
C VAL A 515 16.32 -22.13 -28.40
N PRO A 516 16.94 -22.16 -29.60
CA PRO A 516 17.42 -23.41 -30.19
C PRO A 516 18.32 -24.20 -29.22
N CYS A 517 18.19 -25.53 -29.24
CA CYS A 517 19.04 -26.41 -28.45
C CYS A 517 20.53 -26.07 -28.67
N PRO A 518 21.35 -26.02 -27.61
CA PRO A 518 22.81 -25.94 -27.74
C PRO A 518 23.39 -27.13 -28.54
N HIS A 519 23.36 -26.99 -29.86
CA HIS A 519 24.01 -27.73 -30.95
C HIS A 519 24.34 -29.23 -30.74
N GLU A 520 23.36 -30.11 -31.00
CA GLU A 520 23.62 -31.37 -31.69
C GLU A 520 23.93 -31.07 -33.17
N GLY A 521 25.19 -31.08 -33.61
CA GLY A 521 25.48 -30.98 -35.06
C GLY A 521 26.91 -30.67 -35.49
N ILE A 522 27.55 -29.63 -34.96
CA ILE A 522 28.95 -29.28 -35.24
C ILE A 522 29.46 -28.52 -34.00
N ASN A 523 30.51 -29.04 -33.34
CA ASN A 523 31.21 -28.51 -32.15
C ASN A 523 30.80 -27.07 -31.72
N PRO A 524 30.21 -26.87 -30.53
CA PRO A 524 30.00 -25.53 -30.01
C PRO A 524 31.37 -24.90 -29.78
N VAL A 525 31.66 -23.82 -30.51
CA VAL A 525 32.85 -23.03 -30.31
C VAL A 525 32.62 -22.23 -29.02
N THR A 526 32.93 -22.81 -27.86
CA THR A 526 33.34 -21.97 -26.71
C THR A 526 34.31 -20.93 -27.27
N PRO A 527 34.10 -19.63 -27.01
CA PRO A 527 34.89 -18.56 -27.61
C PRO A 527 36.37 -18.89 -27.42
N GLN A 528 37.10 -18.96 -28.52
CA GLN A 528 38.51 -19.33 -28.48
C GLN A 528 39.34 -18.09 -28.22
N VAL A 529 40.46 -18.27 -27.55
CA VAL A 529 41.44 -17.20 -27.44
C VAL A 529 42.20 -17.09 -28.77
N GLU A 530 42.31 -15.88 -29.31
CA GLU A 530 43.06 -15.61 -30.55
C GLU A 530 44.57 -15.50 -30.26
N CYS A 531 45.20 -16.63 -29.90
CA CYS A 531 46.63 -16.70 -29.65
C CYS A 531 47.24 -18.01 -30.16
N SER A 532 48.43 -17.92 -30.75
CA SER A 532 49.13 -19.05 -31.39
C SER A 532 50.13 -19.76 -30.46
N CYS A 533 50.28 -19.31 -29.21
CA CYS A 533 51.21 -19.90 -28.25
C CYS A 533 50.76 -21.31 -27.81
N THR A 534 51.72 -22.11 -27.33
CA THR A 534 51.50 -23.52 -26.97
C THR A 534 50.44 -23.68 -25.88
N ASP A 535 50.46 -22.80 -24.88
CA ASP A 535 49.53 -22.86 -23.74
C ASP A 535 48.11 -22.46 -24.15
N CYS A 536 47.94 -21.46 -25.03
CA CYS A 536 46.64 -21.08 -25.58
C CYS A 536 46.08 -22.14 -26.53
N LYS A 537 46.92 -22.88 -27.26
CA LYS A 537 46.49 -24.04 -28.04
C LYS A 537 45.95 -25.16 -27.16
N ALA A 538 46.62 -25.45 -26.03
CA ALA A 538 46.14 -26.42 -25.05
C ALA A 538 44.83 -25.97 -24.39
N LEU A 539 44.69 -24.67 -24.10
CA LEU A 539 43.44 -24.08 -23.61
C LEU A 539 42.31 -24.21 -24.64
N ASN A 540 42.55 -23.86 -25.91
CA ASN A 540 41.54 -23.97 -26.97
C ASN A 540 41.14 -25.44 -27.23
N LEU A 541 42.05 -26.41 -27.09
CA LEU A 541 41.73 -27.84 -27.17
C LEU A 541 40.79 -28.27 -26.02
N PHE A 542 41.05 -27.80 -24.80
CA PHE A 542 40.15 -28.02 -23.66
C PHE A 542 38.78 -27.37 -23.88
N LEU A 543 38.74 -26.14 -24.37
CA LEU A 543 37.50 -25.42 -24.66
C LEU A 543 36.66 -26.19 -25.69
N GLN A 544 37.27 -26.66 -26.79
CA GLN A 544 36.60 -27.48 -27.81
C GLN A 544 36.03 -28.82 -27.29
N THR A 545 36.56 -29.34 -26.18
CA THR A 545 36.14 -30.64 -25.65
C THR A 545 34.86 -30.50 -24.81
N GLY A 546 33.70 -30.81 -25.39
CA GLY A 546 32.39 -30.60 -24.76
C GLY A 546 32.14 -31.35 -23.45
N SER A 547 32.73 -32.54 -23.27
CA SER A 547 32.58 -33.39 -22.08
C SER A 547 33.56 -33.07 -20.94
N GLN A 548 34.60 -32.28 -21.21
CA GLN A 548 35.63 -31.98 -20.22
C GLN A 548 35.27 -30.70 -19.45
N LYS A 549 34.88 -30.85 -18.17
CA LYS A 549 34.54 -29.73 -17.28
C LYS A 549 35.74 -28.97 -16.73
N VAL A 550 36.84 -29.68 -16.47
CA VAL A 550 38.00 -29.15 -15.74
C VAL A 550 39.31 -29.47 -16.47
N ALA A 551 40.18 -28.48 -16.62
CA ALA A 551 41.56 -28.63 -17.08
C ALA A 551 42.56 -28.05 -16.08
N ARG A 552 43.76 -28.66 -16.07
CA ARG A 552 44.86 -28.27 -15.19
C ARG A 552 46.08 -27.90 -16.03
N PHE A 553 46.48 -26.63 -15.97
CA PHE A 553 47.67 -26.12 -16.65
C PHE A 553 48.81 -25.93 -15.64
N LYS A 554 50.05 -26.01 -16.13
CA LYS A 554 51.23 -25.74 -15.31
C LYS A 554 51.32 -24.23 -15.03
N VAL A 555 51.66 -23.85 -13.80
CA VAL A 555 51.85 -22.44 -13.46
C VAL A 555 53.24 -21.99 -13.90
N ASP A 556 53.25 -21.13 -14.90
CA ASP A 556 54.35 -20.21 -15.22
C ASP A 556 53.79 -18.78 -15.11
N ASN A 557 54.48 -17.88 -14.42
CA ASN A 557 53.95 -16.57 -14.05
C ASN A 557 53.52 -15.75 -15.27
N GLU A 558 54.26 -15.80 -16.38
CA GLU A 558 53.92 -15.04 -17.59
C GLU A 558 52.81 -15.73 -18.41
N ALA A 559 52.89 -17.04 -18.62
CA ALA A 559 51.90 -17.78 -19.39
C ALA A 559 50.51 -17.86 -18.70
N THR A 560 50.49 -17.96 -17.36
CA THR A 560 49.27 -18.04 -16.56
C THR A 560 48.50 -16.73 -16.58
N HIS A 561 49.20 -15.59 -16.39
CA HIS A 561 48.56 -14.27 -16.48
C HIS A 561 48.04 -13.99 -17.89
N HIS A 562 48.76 -14.44 -18.91
CA HIS A 562 48.36 -14.33 -20.31
C HIS A 562 47.05 -15.08 -20.61
N GLN A 563 46.93 -16.35 -20.21
CA GLN A 563 45.70 -17.13 -20.39
C GLN A 563 44.50 -16.52 -19.65
N ILE A 564 44.69 -16.12 -18.38
CA ILE A 564 43.61 -15.49 -17.58
C ILE A 564 43.16 -14.17 -18.20
N HIS A 565 44.09 -13.36 -18.71
CA HIS A 565 43.78 -12.10 -19.37
C HIS A 565 42.93 -12.32 -20.62
N LEU A 566 43.37 -13.21 -21.52
CA LEU A 566 42.63 -13.51 -22.75
C LEU A 566 41.24 -14.09 -22.44
N MET A 567 41.10 -14.96 -21.44
CA MET A 567 39.79 -15.49 -21.05
C MET A 567 38.82 -14.42 -20.58
N LYS A 568 39.31 -13.37 -19.88
CA LYS A 568 38.48 -12.23 -19.47
C LYS A 568 38.14 -11.33 -20.66
N GLU A 569 39.10 -11.06 -21.53
CA GLU A 569 38.94 -10.24 -22.73
C GLU A 569 37.91 -10.84 -23.69
N PHE A 570 38.02 -12.13 -23.99
CA PHE A 570 37.09 -12.88 -24.85
C PHE A 570 35.82 -13.37 -24.13
N LYS A 571 35.59 -12.95 -22.87
CA LYS A 571 34.43 -13.29 -22.03
C LYS A 571 34.11 -14.80 -22.02
N ILE A 572 35.15 -15.62 -21.90
CA ILE A 572 35.00 -17.09 -21.90
C ILE A 572 34.33 -17.53 -20.59
N PRO A 573 33.23 -18.30 -20.62
CA PRO A 573 32.46 -18.69 -19.43
C PRO A 573 33.18 -19.81 -18.65
N CYS A 574 34.29 -19.47 -18.03
CA CYS A 574 35.13 -20.37 -17.24
C CYS A 574 35.61 -19.68 -15.97
N ASN A 575 35.65 -20.44 -14.87
CA ASN A 575 36.25 -20.05 -13.60
C ASN A 575 37.71 -20.49 -13.57
N ASN A 576 38.58 -19.61 -13.04
CA ASN A 576 40.02 -19.82 -13.01
C ASN A 576 40.51 -19.74 -11.57
N GLU A 577 41.13 -20.79 -11.05
CA GLU A 577 41.64 -20.85 -9.68
C GLU A 577 43.07 -21.40 -9.64
N LEU A 578 43.91 -20.88 -8.75
CA LEU A 578 45.26 -21.41 -8.50
C LEU A 578 45.19 -22.42 -7.36
N VAL A 579 45.43 -23.69 -7.67
CA VAL A 579 45.34 -24.79 -6.69
C VAL A 579 46.72 -25.34 -6.37
N GLN A 580 47.02 -25.51 -5.09
CA GLN A 580 48.25 -26.15 -4.62
C GLN A 580 48.16 -27.67 -4.81
N VAL A 581 49.21 -28.28 -5.34
CA VAL A 581 49.27 -29.74 -5.47
C VAL A 581 49.64 -30.35 -4.13
N GLU A 582 48.86 -31.34 -3.66
CA GLU A 582 49.14 -32.08 -2.42
C GLU A 582 50.60 -32.55 -2.36
N TYR A 583 51.26 -32.26 -1.24
CA TYR A 583 52.66 -32.60 -0.97
C TYR A 583 53.72 -31.94 -1.88
N SER A 584 53.40 -30.81 -2.53
CA SER A 584 54.40 -29.99 -3.24
C SER A 584 54.16 -28.47 -3.10
N SER A 585 55.23 -27.68 -3.23
CA SER A 585 55.16 -26.21 -3.33
C SER A 585 54.74 -25.72 -4.73
N ARG A 586 54.39 -26.63 -5.66
CA ARG A 586 54.00 -26.27 -7.03
C ARG A 586 52.50 -25.97 -7.10
N GLN A 587 52.15 -24.85 -7.73
CA GLN A 587 50.77 -24.47 -8.04
C GLN A 587 50.38 -24.93 -9.45
N LYS A 588 49.09 -25.19 -9.67
CA LYS A 588 48.49 -25.45 -11.00
C LYS A 588 47.34 -24.48 -11.24
N LEU A 589 47.20 -24.00 -12.47
CA LEU A 589 46.02 -23.23 -12.89
C LEU A 589 44.90 -24.23 -13.20
N LEU A 590 43.85 -24.17 -12.41
CA LEU A 590 42.60 -24.89 -12.62
C LEU A 590 41.66 -24.02 -13.43
N VAL A 591 41.27 -24.48 -14.62
CA VAL A 591 40.24 -23.85 -15.42
C VAL A 591 39.02 -24.76 -15.44
N THR A 592 37.89 -24.24 -14.99
CA THR A 592 36.62 -24.97 -14.87
C THR A 592 35.57 -24.28 -15.72
N LYS A 593 34.97 -24.99 -16.68
CA LYS A 593 33.83 -24.46 -17.45
C LYS A 593 32.64 -24.26 -16.51
N ILE A 594 31.91 -23.17 -16.68
CA ILE A 594 30.70 -22.90 -15.87
C ILE A 594 29.65 -23.99 -16.12
N TYR A 595 29.46 -24.37 -17.39
CA TYR A 595 28.66 -25.51 -17.82
C TYR A 595 29.43 -26.33 -18.86
N THR A 596 29.23 -27.64 -18.86
CA THR A 596 29.59 -28.50 -20.00
C THR A 596 28.48 -28.44 -21.06
N LEU A 597 28.80 -28.82 -22.31
CA LEU A 597 27.77 -28.91 -23.36
C LEU A 597 26.64 -29.89 -22.96
N GLU A 598 26.99 -30.98 -22.29
CA GLU A 598 26.04 -31.96 -21.78
C GLU A 598 25.10 -31.32 -20.73
N GLU A 599 25.64 -30.55 -19.78
CA GLU A 599 24.85 -29.81 -18.79
C GLU A 599 24.01 -28.68 -19.44
N GLU A 600 24.51 -28.00 -20.48
CA GLU A 600 23.74 -27.00 -21.24
C GLU A 600 22.56 -27.64 -21.98
N ILE A 601 22.77 -28.81 -22.60
CA ILE A 601 21.71 -29.57 -23.26
C ILE A 601 20.70 -30.09 -22.23
N GLU A 602 21.15 -30.58 -21.07
CA GLU A 602 20.27 -31.06 -20.00
C GLU A 602 19.42 -29.92 -19.42
N ASN A 603 20.03 -28.78 -19.11
CA ASN A 603 19.33 -27.57 -18.66
C ASN A 603 18.35 -27.07 -19.72
N TRP A 604 18.72 -27.12 -21.00
CA TRP A 604 17.82 -26.76 -22.09
C TRP A 604 16.64 -27.73 -22.22
N LYS A 605 16.88 -29.05 -22.08
CA LYS A 605 15.81 -30.07 -22.07
C LYS A 605 14.86 -29.85 -20.90
N GLU A 606 15.37 -29.55 -19.72
CA GLU A 606 14.56 -29.24 -18.54
C GLU A 606 13.75 -27.94 -18.75
N TYR A 607 14.37 -26.90 -19.30
CA TYR A 607 13.69 -25.66 -19.67
C TYR A 607 12.57 -25.91 -20.70
N GLN A 608 12.84 -26.65 -21.76
CA GLN A 608 11.85 -27.04 -22.77
C GLN A 608 10.72 -27.87 -22.14
N HIS A 609 11.06 -28.84 -21.30
CA HIS A 609 10.10 -29.69 -20.58
C HIS A 609 9.15 -28.85 -19.73
N GLN A 610 9.67 -27.91 -18.93
CA GLN A 610 8.85 -27.03 -18.08
C GLN A 610 7.82 -26.21 -18.88
N HIS A 611 8.19 -25.68 -20.06
CA HIS A 611 7.25 -24.95 -20.92
C HIS A 611 6.13 -25.84 -21.47
N TYR A 612 6.45 -27.06 -21.88
CA TYR A 612 5.45 -27.99 -22.37
C TYR A 612 4.57 -28.55 -21.25
N VAL A 613 5.13 -28.86 -20.07
CA VAL A 613 4.36 -29.21 -18.87
C VAL A 613 3.37 -28.09 -18.56
N ASN A 614 3.86 -26.85 -18.45
CA ASN A 614 3.03 -25.68 -18.16
C ASN A 614 1.92 -25.49 -19.19
N PHE A 615 2.14 -25.79 -20.48
CA PHE A 615 1.11 -25.71 -21.50
C PHE A 615 0.08 -26.85 -21.40
N THR A 616 0.53 -28.10 -21.20
CA THR A 616 -0.36 -29.28 -21.15
C THR A 616 -1.14 -29.43 -19.85
N ASP A 617 -0.70 -28.73 -18.80
CA ASP A 617 -1.41 -28.65 -17.52
C ASP A 617 -2.86 -28.18 -17.76
N ASP A 618 -3.83 -28.82 -17.11
CA ASP A 618 -5.27 -28.59 -17.29
C ASP A 618 -5.90 -28.89 -18.68
N ILE A 619 -5.16 -29.41 -19.66
CA ILE A 619 -5.70 -29.78 -20.99
C ILE A 619 -5.89 -31.30 -21.11
N HIS A 620 -7.13 -31.74 -21.35
CA HIS A 620 -7.41 -33.16 -21.67
C HIS A 620 -6.79 -33.59 -23.00
N GLU A 621 -6.29 -34.83 -23.04
CA GLU A 621 -5.64 -35.44 -24.21
C GLU A 621 -6.49 -35.37 -25.48
N GLU A 622 -7.79 -35.69 -25.39
CA GLU A 622 -8.71 -35.65 -26.52
C GLU A 622 -8.83 -34.25 -27.15
N HIS A 623 -8.80 -33.19 -26.32
CA HIS A 623 -8.84 -31.81 -26.81
C HIS A 623 -7.53 -31.42 -27.49
N LEU A 624 -6.40 -31.89 -26.97
CA LEU A 624 -5.08 -31.66 -27.56
C LEU A 624 -4.96 -32.35 -28.93
N GLU A 625 -5.40 -33.60 -29.03
CA GLU A 625 -5.45 -34.35 -30.29
C GLU A 625 -6.37 -33.66 -31.31
N THR A 626 -7.53 -33.18 -30.86
CA THR A 626 -8.48 -32.46 -31.71
C THR A 626 -7.88 -31.17 -32.29
N LEU A 627 -7.07 -30.45 -31.52
CA LEU A 627 -6.48 -29.17 -31.93
C LEU A 627 -5.22 -29.33 -32.79
N LEU A 628 -4.33 -30.25 -32.41
CA LEU A 628 -3.00 -30.37 -33.02
C LEU A 628 -2.89 -31.52 -34.02
N GLY A 629 -3.81 -32.46 -33.99
CA GLY A 629 -3.69 -33.77 -34.64
C GLY A 629 -2.89 -34.75 -33.78
N SER A 630 -3.17 -36.05 -33.93
CA SER A 630 -2.60 -37.13 -33.10
C SER A 630 -1.07 -37.10 -33.02
N GLN A 631 -0.37 -36.91 -34.16
CA GLN A 631 1.09 -36.88 -34.20
C GLN A 631 1.70 -35.71 -33.42
N ASN A 632 1.13 -34.50 -33.55
CA ASN A 632 1.66 -33.32 -32.86
C ASN A 632 1.26 -33.30 -31.38
N ALA A 633 0.07 -33.80 -31.04
CA ALA A 633 -0.36 -33.97 -29.65
C ALA A 633 0.53 -34.96 -28.91
N ALA A 634 0.84 -36.11 -29.52
CA ALA A 634 1.78 -37.09 -28.98
C ALA A 634 3.18 -36.49 -28.78
N ARG A 635 3.68 -35.69 -29.74
CA ARG A 635 4.96 -34.98 -29.60
C ARG A 635 4.95 -34.02 -28.41
N VAL A 636 3.91 -33.18 -28.28
CA VAL A 636 3.79 -32.22 -27.18
C VAL A 636 3.71 -32.93 -25.82
N ARG A 637 2.92 -34.01 -25.71
CA ARG A 637 2.81 -34.83 -24.50
C ARG A 637 4.13 -35.52 -24.13
N SER A 638 4.85 -36.04 -25.12
CA SER A 638 6.18 -36.63 -24.90
C SER A 638 7.17 -35.59 -24.38
N LEU A 639 7.15 -34.36 -24.91
CA LEU A 639 8.03 -33.27 -24.45
C LEU A 639 7.65 -32.77 -23.06
N ALA A 640 6.40 -32.93 -22.63
CA ALA A 640 5.91 -32.66 -21.27
C ALA A 640 6.10 -33.84 -20.29
N GLY A 641 6.74 -34.94 -20.71
CA GLY A 641 6.91 -36.12 -19.85
C GLY A 641 5.63 -36.93 -19.59
N LEU A 642 4.55 -36.67 -20.33
CA LEU A 642 3.22 -37.31 -20.20
C LEU A 642 3.02 -38.53 -21.12
N GLY A 643 4.10 -39.22 -21.49
CA GLY A 643 4.03 -40.38 -22.37
C GLY A 643 3.18 -41.52 -21.78
N GLU A 644 2.58 -42.35 -22.64
CA GLU A 644 1.88 -43.56 -22.23
C GLU A 644 2.77 -44.35 -21.26
N ALA A 645 2.25 -44.63 -20.05
CA ALA A 645 2.82 -45.66 -19.22
C ALA A 645 2.92 -46.92 -20.07
N ALA A 646 4.13 -47.36 -20.38
CA ALA A 646 4.37 -48.60 -21.10
C ALA A 646 3.52 -49.69 -20.44
N ALA A 647 2.52 -50.18 -21.17
CA ALA A 647 1.82 -51.39 -20.78
C ALA A 647 2.88 -52.49 -20.63
N VAL A 648 2.87 -53.11 -19.44
CA VAL A 648 3.74 -54.20 -19.00
C VAL A 648 3.89 -55.29 -20.06
#